data_AF-B5E8Y7-F1
#
_entry.id   AF-B5E8Y7-F1
#
_cell.length_a   1.000
_cell.length_b   1.000
_cell.length_c   1.000
_cell.angle_alpha   90.00
_cell.angle_beta   90.00
_cell.angle_gamma   90.00
#
_symmetry.space_group_name_H-M   'P 1'
#
loop_
_entity.id
_entity.type
_entity.pdbx_description
1 polymer ?
#
loop_
_entity_poly.entity_id
_entity_poly.type
_entity_poly.pdbx_seq_one_letter_code
_entity_poly.pdbx_strand_id
1 'polypeptide(L)'
;MNRQAYLATGRMIALLEGFSKLRVHVHGKENIPKGGVIFAVNHFTRIETMLLPYHIHQLTGVPVWSLAHASLFAGPLGRFLDMMGAVSTRNPDRDRVMVKTLLTGEANWIIFPEGRMVKDKELFRQRRLLPSIGERPHSGAATLALRTEFYRQRLTQLEHSAPEEVARLKGLFQIAELAPVVQGKCWIVPVNITYYPLRARENALSSLAGLFMKEMSLRLREEILTEGSMLLSGVDIDVRFGEAIDPALYLRGNAIQADIASREPIGFDDRLPSLDDMKRASGKLMERCMASIYQLTTVNHDHLFASMLRAYPFKSIAEDDFRRRVFLLATQCLSSTDCHRHRSLTTGQVSLLTDDRYHKYSEFIQIAQEKGVVVLRDGELVKDRAKFSAPFELQRARIDNPLGVIANEVLPLTVLQREVHLTAWLPGRMVKNRVAALLEREAKDEFAKDYAQFYLENESKPPEVGAPLLLQGRSRRLGVVLVHGLLSVPAQMLELGRYLQERGFWVYLVRLRGHGTSPEDLARRTGREWVESVDLGYALMSALCDRVVLGGFSFGGGVALDCAARIPQVAGVFAVCPPQRLLDISSRFAPAVNVWNRVMDAIKYQWAKKEFVESVPERPELNYTRIPVSALRAMERFMRGLEPKLAKIGVPVLVAQAEWDPVVDPQGSQRLFEMLGSAKKKYLMFPLQRHGILAGSGSHEVHAALGSFVEELLARAVSHPALEAPKLPGAEATTP
;
A
#
# COMPACT_ATOMS: atom_id res chain seq x y z
N MET A 1 28.66 2.06 -31.08
CA MET A 1 28.17 1.05 -30.10
C MET A 1 27.67 -0.18 -30.85
N ASN A 2 27.90 -1.41 -30.36
CA ASN A 2 27.43 -2.63 -31.00
C ASN A 2 25.95 -2.91 -30.63
N ARG A 3 25.04 -2.73 -31.59
CA ARG A 3 23.58 -2.90 -31.41
C ARG A 3 23.20 -4.30 -30.92
N GLN A 4 23.96 -5.33 -31.30
CA GLN A 4 23.72 -6.71 -30.85
C GLN A 4 24.04 -6.90 -29.36
N ALA A 5 25.07 -6.22 -28.85
CA ALA A 5 25.48 -6.31 -27.46
C ALA A 5 24.45 -5.64 -26.52
N TYR A 6 23.87 -4.50 -26.94
CA TYR A 6 22.78 -3.84 -26.22
C TYR A 6 21.52 -4.74 -26.15
N LEU A 7 21.14 -5.37 -27.26
CA LEU A 7 19.99 -6.29 -27.32
C LEU A 7 20.21 -7.57 -26.48
N ALA A 8 21.43 -8.13 -26.49
CA ALA A 8 21.78 -9.29 -25.65
C ALA A 8 21.67 -8.96 -24.16
N THR A 9 22.07 -7.76 -23.76
CA THR A 9 21.98 -7.29 -22.37
C THR A 9 20.54 -7.04 -21.94
N GLY A 10 19.71 -6.48 -22.83
CA GLY A 10 18.27 -6.35 -22.59
C GLY A 10 17.58 -7.69 -22.33
N ARG A 11 17.96 -8.77 -23.04
CA ARG A 11 17.44 -10.12 -22.77
C ARG A 11 17.86 -10.67 -21.41
N MET A 12 19.08 -10.36 -20.97
CA MET A 12 19.56 -10.72 -19.64
C MET A 12 18.77 -10.01 -18.53
N ILE A 13 18.47 -8.73 -18.70
CA ILE A 13 17.63 -7.96 -17.76
C ILE A 13 16.21 -8.53 -17.70
N ALA A 14 15.62 -8.86 -18.85
CA ALA A 14 14.30 -9.50 -18.93
C ALA A 14 14.25 -10.83 -18.15
N LEU A 15 15.30 -11.65 -18.26
CA LEU A 15 15.44 -12.89 -17.52
C LEU A 15 15.57 -12.63 -16.02
N LEU A 16 16.39 -11.65 -15.61
CA LEU A 16 16.56 -11.27 -14.20
C LEU A 16 15.25 -10.76 -13.58
N GLU A 17 14.47 -9.96 -14.31
CA GLU A 17 13.14 -9.54 -13.86
C GLU A 17 12.21 -10.74 -13.69
N GLY A 18 12.19 -11.67 -14.64
CA GLY A 18 11.36 -12.88 -14.60
C GLY A 18 11.68 -13.84 -13.45
N PHE A 19 12.92 -13.86 -12.95
CA PHE A 19 13.33 -14.63 -11.76
C PHE A 19 13.23 -13.84 -10.44
N SER A 20 13.14 -12.51 -10.52
CA SER A 20 12.98 -11.64 -9.35
C SER A 20 11.53 -11.56 -8.90
N LYS A 21 11.27 -11.20 -7.63
CA LYS A 21 9.92 -10.81 -7.18
C LYS A 21 9.58 -9.35 -7.52
N LEU A 22 10.46 -8.67 -8.26
CA LEU A 22 10.33 -7.27 -8.64
C LEU A 22 9.14 -7.09 -9.58
N ARG A 23 8.34 -6.04 -9.36
CA ARG A 23 7.25 -5.67 -10.27
C ARG A 23 7.37 -4.22 -10.66
N VAL A 24 7.73 -3.99 -11.92
CA VAL A 24 7.83 -2.64 -12.51
C VAL A 24 6.49 -2.26 -13.14
N HIS A 25 5.93 -1.15 -12.70
CA HIS A 25 4.70 -0.56 -13.23
C HIS A 25 5.02 0.74 -13.92
N VAL A 26 4.73 0.82 -15.22
CA VAL A 26 5.01 2.00 -16.04
C VAL A 26 3.72 2.77 -16.31
N HIS A 27 3.72 4.08 -16.05
CA HIS A 27 2.60 4.99 -16.29
C HIS A 27 3.01 6.19 -17.13
N GLY A 28 2.08 6.78 -17.87
CA GLY A 28 2.34 7.99 -18.67
C GLY A 28 3.17 7.74 -19.93
N LYS A 29 3.20 6.50 -20.44
CA LYS A 29 3.98 6.15 -21.65
C LYS A 29 3.58 6.96 -22.88
N GLU A 30 2.34 7.43 -22.92
CA GLU A 30 1.76 8.32 -23.91
C GLU A 30 2.40 9.72 -23.92
N ASN A 31 3.04 10.13 -22.82
CA ASN A 31 3.72 11.43 -22.71
C ASN A 31 5.11 11.44 -23.35
N ILE A 32 5.61 10.29 -23.82
CA ILE A 32 6.93 10.19 -24.46
C ILE A 32 6.81 10.69 -25.91
N PRO A 33 7.40 11.86 -26.25
CA PRO A 33 7.26 12.45 -27.57
C PRO A 33 8.19 11.77 -28.57
N LYS A 34 7.93 12.00 -29.87
CA LYS A 34 8.89 11.68 -30.94
C LYS A 34 9.99 12.76 -30.99
N GLY A 35 11.22 12.36 -31.29
CA GLY A 35 12.38 13.23 -31.37
C GLY A 35 13.49 12.82 -30.40
N GLY A 36 14.46 13.71 -30.17
CA GLY A 36 15.51 13.50 -29.18
C GLY A 36 14.98 13.77 -27.78
N VAL A 37 15.10 12.81 -26.87
CA VAL A 37 14.52 12.93 -25.52
C VAL A 37 15.61 12.84 -24.45
N ILE A 38 15.56 13.79 -23.52
CA ILE A 38 16.27 13.74 -22.24
C ILE A 38 15.27 13.35 -21.15
N PHE A 39 15.42 12.16 -20.60
CA PHE A 39 14.67 11.68 -19.44
C PHE A 39 15.36 12.18 -18.16
N ALA A 40 14.71 13.09 -17.45
CA ALA A 40 15.19 13.64 -16.19
C ALA A 40 14.60 12.86 -15.01
N VAL A 41 15.40 12.09 -14.28
CA VAL A 41 14.92 11.09 -13.30
C VAL A 41 15.26 11.50 -11.86
N ASN A 42 14.31 11.41 -10.91
CA ASN A 42 14.50 11.77 -9.49
C ASN A 42 15.53 10.91 -8.73
N HIS A 43 15.71 9.64 -9.09
CA HIS A 43 16.38 8.68 -8.21
C HIS A 43 17.65 8.12 -8.85
N PHE A 44 18.73 8.03 -8.05
CA PHE A 44 20.04 7.52 -8.48
C PHE A 44 20.48 6.35 -7.57
N THR A 45 20.00 5.16 -7.88
CA THR A 45 20.55 3.86 -7.47
C THR A 45 21.09 3.11 -8.67
N ARG A 46 22.00 2.18 -8.39
CA ARG A 46 22.69 1.40 -9.43
C ARG A 46 21.73 0.49 -10.22
N ILE A 47 20.58 0.15 -9.62
CA ILE A 47 19.53 -0.65 -10.27
C ILE A 47 18.85 0.14 -11.40
N GLU A 48 18.58 1.43 -11.22
CA GLU A 48 17.89 2.25 -12.22
C GLU A 48 18.74 2.50 -13.46
N THR A 49 20.05 2.65 -13.28
CA THR A 49 21.00 2.72 -14.39
C THR A 49 21.02 1.46 -15.24
N MET A 50 20.47 0.34 -14.76
CA MET A 50 20.31 -0.91 -15.51
C MET A 50 18.89 -1.10 -16.04
N LEU A 51 17.87 -0.90 -15.20
CA LEU A 51 16.46 -1.18 -15.54
C LEU A 51 15.85 -0.13 -16.47
N LEU A 52 16.07 1.16 -16.22
CA LEU A 52 15.40 2.22 -16.98
C LEU A 52 15.80 2.27 -18.46
N PRO A 53 17.08 2.14 -18.87
CA PRO A 53 17.44 2.12 -20.28
C PRO A 53 16.72 1.00 -21.04
N TYR A 54 16.56 -0.17 -20.41
CA TYR A 54 15.84 -1.31 -20.97
C TYR A 54 14.35 -0.99 -21.19
N HIS A 55 13.65 -0.52 -20.14
CA HIS A 55 12.23 -0.17 -20.24
C HIS A 55 11.97 0.97 -21.24
N ILE A 56 12.78 2.03 -21.22
CA ILE A 56 12.64 3.16 -22.14
C ILE A 56 12.95 2.73 -23.59
N HIS A 57 13.95 1.87 -23.82
CA HIS A 57 14.22 1.35 -25.16
C HIS A 57 13.07 0.49 -25.68
N GLN A 58 12.41 -0.31 -24.84
CA GLN A 58 11.22 -1.06 -25.26
C GLN A 58 10.06 -0.14 -25.66
N LEU A 59 9.91 1.00 -24.98
CA LEU A 59 8.85 1.97 -25.26
C LEU A 59 9.14 2.81 -26.51
N THR A 60 10.41 3.18 -26.75
CA THR A 60 10.80 4.13 -27.80
C THR A 60 11.38 3.49 -29.05
N GLY A 61 11.96 2.30 -28.94
CA GLY A 61 12.75 1.65 -30.01
C GLY A 61 14.10 2.34 -30.30
N VAL A 62 14.44 3.39 -29.54
CA VAL A 62 15.68 4.18 -29.69
C VAL A 62 16.66 3.82 -28.58
N PRO A 63 17.96 3.63 -28.87
CA PRO A 63 18.97 3.39 -27.83
C PRO A 63 18.95 4.49 -26.76
N VAL A 64 19.11 4.09 -25.49
CA VAL A 64 19.07 5.03 -24.35
C VAL A 64 20.43 5.01 -23.66
N TRP A 65 21.07 6.17 -23.57
CA TRP A 65 22.38 6.34 -22.95
C TRP A 65 22.24 7.02 -21.59
N SER A 66 23.16 6.77 -20.67
CA SER A 66 23.12 7.33 -19.32
C SER A 66 24.48 7.88 -18.91
N LEU A 67 24.52 8.96 -18.15
CA LEU A 67 25.77 9.46 -17.56
C LEU A 67 26.09 8.69 -16.28
N ALA A 68 27.30 8.11 -16.23
CA ALA A 68 27.80 7.43 -15.05
C ALA A 68 29.13 8.03 -14.57
N HIS A 69 29.33 8.07 -13.25
CA HIS A 69 30.56 8.58 -12.66
C HIS A 69 31.77 7.72 -13.10
N ALA A 70 32.90 8.35 -13.44
CA ALA A 70 34.06 7.66 -14.01
C ALA A 70 34.60 6.49 -13.16
N SER A 71 34.39 6.51 -11.83
CA SER A 71 34.77 5.40 -10.95
C SER A 71 34.01 4.11 -11.20
N LEU A 72 32.84 4.16 -11.84
CA LEU A 72 32.01 3.00 -12.17
C LEU A 72 32.50 2.24 -13.41
N PHE A 73 33.38 2.86 -14.21
CA PHE A 73 33.95 2.25 -15.41
C PHE A 73 35.17 1.35 -15.13
N ALA A 74 35.49 1.08 -13.87
CA ALA A 74 36.57 0.19 -13.49
C ALA A 74 36.10 -1.28 -13.42
N GLY A 75 36.85 -2.20 -14.05
CA GLY A 75 36.62 -3.65 -13.95
C GLY A 75 35.47 -4.19 -14.82
N PRO A 76 34.95 -5.40 -14.51
CA PRO A 76 33.88 -6.05 -15.28
C PRO A 76 32.58 -5.23 -15.36
N LEU A 77 32.25 -4.45 -14.32
CA LEU A 77 31.10 -3.54 -14.31
C LEU A 77 31.23 -2.43 -15.36
N GLY A 78 32.43 -1.91 -15.58
CA GLY A 78 32.66 -0.89 -16.62
C GLY A 78 32.35 -1.41 -18.01
N ARG A 79 32.82 -2.63 -18.34
CA ARG A 79 32.51 -3.30 -19.62
C ARG A 79 31.01 -3.52 -19.81
N PHE A 80 30.30 -3.82 -18.73
CA PHE A 80 28.84 -3.96 -18.74
C PHE A 80 28.12 -2.62 -18.96
N LEU A 81 28.56 -1.55 -18.28
CA LEU A 81 28.03 -0.20 -18.44
C LEU A 81 28.29 0.35 -19.86
N ASP A 82 29.47 0.11 -20.42
CA ASP A 82 29.79 0.44 -21.82
C ASP A 82 28.85 -0.26 -22.81
N MET A 83 28.51 -1.52 -22.53
CA MET A 83 27.57 -2.31 -23.33
C MET A 83 26.11 -1.80 -23.22
N MET A 84 25.76 -1.20 -22.08
CA MET A 84 24.47 -0.56 -21.82
C MET A 84 24.38 0.90 -22.31
N GLY A 85 25.42 1.43 -22.96
CA GLY A 85 25.44 2.80 -23.46
C GLY A 85 25.67 3.85 -22.37
N ALA A 86 26.34 3.50 -21.27
CA ALA A 86 26.75 4.48 -20.27
C ALA A 86 27.95 5.30 -20.78
N VAL A 87 27.93 6.62 -20.55
CA VAL A 87 29.04 7.51 -20.91
C VAL A 87 29.64 8.11 -19.64
N SER A 88 30.96 8.01 -19.53
CA SER A 88 31.73 8.51 -18.39
C SER A 88 31.65 10.03 -18.25
N THR A 89 31.45 10.52 -17.02
CA THR A 89 31.47 11.96 -16.71
C THR A 89 32.80 12.65 -17.01
N ARG A 90 33.91 11.90 -17.14
CA ARG A 90 35.25 12.41 -17.47
C ARG A 90 35.55 12.46 -18.98
N ASN A 91 34.63 12.05 -19.84
CA ASN A 91 34.84 12.14 -21.28
C ASN A 91 34.90 13.62 -21.71
N PRO A 92 36.00 14.11 -22.30
CA PRO A 92 36.15 15.51 -22.69
C PRO A 92 35.11 15.96 -23.72
N ASP A 93 34.60 15.04 -24.55
CA ASP A 93 33.63 15.31 -25.61
C ASP A 93 32.17 15.00 -25.22
N ARG A 94 31.91 14.74 -23.93
CA ARG A 94 30.60 14.28 -23.43
C ARG A 94 29.45 15.13 -23.97
N ASP A 95 29.50 16.44 -23.75
CA ASP A 95 28.41 17.34 -24.10
C ASP A 95 28.22 17.41 -25.61
N ARG A 96 29.30 17.34 -26.39
CA ARG A 96 29.27 17.34 -27.85
C ARG A 96 28.59 16.08 -28.38
N VAL A 97 28.93 14.93 -27.82
CA VAL A 97 28.30 13.63 -28.17
C VAL A 97 26.82 13.62 -27.80
N MET A 98 26.45 14.17 -26.64
CA MET A 98 25.05 14.29 -26.21
C MET A 98 24.25 15.18 -27.17
N VAL A 99 24.75 16.38 -27.48
CA VAL A 99 24.08 17.30 -28.42
C VAL A 99 23.98 16.67 -29.82
N LYS A 100 25.06 16.05 -30.32
CA LYS A 100 25.03 15.31 -31.59
C LYS A 100 23.88 14.30 -31.63
N THR A 101 23.83 13.42 -30.64
CA THR A 101 22.90 12.28 -30.64
C THR A 101 21.45 12.72 -30.44
N LEU A 102 21.22 13.80 -29.70
CA LEU A 102 19.90 14.43 -29.57
C LEU A 102 19.47 15.21 -30.84
N LEU A 103 20.41 15.82 -31.56
CA LEU A 103 20.13 16.49 -32.84
C LEU A 103 19.73 15.48 -33.92
N THR A 104 20.51 14.40 -34.03
CA THR A 104 20.38 13.34 -35.05
C THR A 104 19.31 12.30 -34.71
N GLY A 105 18.91 12.19 -33.44
CA GLY A 105 17.98 11.14 -32.98
C GLY A 105 18.63 9.76 -32.85
N GLU A 106 19.97 9.67 -32.85
CA GLU A 106 20.72 8.42 -32.69
C GLU A 106 20.50 7.76 -31.31
N ALA A 107 20.30 8.57 -30.26
CA ALA A 107 20.08 8.09 -28.90
C ALA A 107 19.30 9.09 -28.04
N ASN A 108 18.53 8.53 -27.09
CA ASN A 108 17.93 9.27 -25.98
C ASN A 108 18.86 9.24 -24.75
N TRP A 109 18.67 10.18 -23.83
CA TRP A 109 19.55 10.31 -22.66
C TRP A 109 18.79 10.27 -21.35
N ILE A 110 19.32 9.51 -20.38
CA ILE A 110 18.90 9.57 -18.98
C ILE A 110 19.88 10.48 -18.24
N ILE A 111 19.34 11.51 -17.60
CA ILE A 111 20.12 12.44 -16.76
C ILE A 111 19.45 12.53 -15.40
N PHE A 112 20.29 12.52 -14.36
CA PHE A 112 19.86 12.69 -12.98
C PHE A 112 20.14 14.15 -12.58
N PRO A 113 19.12 15.05 -12.59
CA PRO A 113 19.30 16.49 -12.38
C PRO A 113 19.83 16.84 -10.99
N GLU A 114 19.80 15.90 -10.06
CA GLU A 114 20.33 16.07 -8.70
C GLU A 114 21.86 15.97 -8.66
N GLY A 115 22.49 15.38 -9.69
CA GLY A 115 23.94 15.30 -9.94
C GLY A 115 24.82 14.70 -8.82
N ARG A 116 24.24 14.35 -7.68
CA ARG A 116 24.81 13.55 -6.59
C ARG A 116 23.73 12.59 -6.10
N MET A 117 24.16 11.46 -5.54
CA MET A 117 23.28 10.53 -4.80
C MET A 117 22.45 11.34 -3.79
N VAL A 118 21.12 11.29 -3.93
CA VAL A 118 20.14 12.23 -3.36
C VAL A 118 20.39 12.51 -1.88
N LYS A 119 20.80 13.74 -1.57
CA LYS A 119 20.95 14.31 -0.22
C LYS A 119 20.16 15.62 -0.18
N ASP A 120 19.32 15.73 0.84
CA ASP A 120 18.59 16.89 1.34
C ASP A 120 17.90 17.82 0.33
N LYS A 121 16.57 17.87 0.44
CA LYS A 121 15.71 18.87 -0.19
C LYS A 121 14.94 19.63 0.87
N GLU A 122 15.61 20.54 1.55
CA GLU A 122 14.91 21.64 2.20
C GLU A 122 14.94 22.84 1.26
N LEU A 123 13.81 23.15 0.62
CA LEU A 123 13.61 24.41 -0.11
C LEU A 123 12.14 24.64 -0.46
N PHE A 124 11.23 24.57 0.52
CA PHE A 124 9.86 25.09 0.35
C PHE A 124 9.32 25.68 1.64
N ARG A 125 9.68 26.94 1.92
CA ARG A 125 8.93 27.79 2.84
C ARG A 125 8.68 29.16 2.20
N GLN A 126 7.38 29.45 2.04
CA GLN A 126 6.75 30.71 1.61
C GLN A 126 6.86 31.09 0.11
N ARG A 127 5.78 31.74 -0.35
CA ARG A 127 5.40 32.07 -1.74
C ARG A 127 6.33 33.07 -2.48
N ARG A 128 7.62 33.12 -2.17
CA ARG A 128 8.63 33.89 -2.91
C ARG A 128 9.91 33.08 -3.07
N LEU A 129 10.23 32.73 -4.31
CA LEU A 129 11.53 32.22 -4.73
C LEU A 129 12.60 33.31 -4.49
N LEU A 130 13.27 33.29 -3.35
CA LEU A 130 14.52 34.01 -3.11
C LEU A 130 15.46 33.14 -2.25
N PRO A 131 16.80 33.27 -2.43
CA PRO A 131 17.76 32.24 -2.10
C PRO A 131 18.23 32.36 -0.65
N SER A 132 18.14 31.29 0.13
CA SER A 132 19.10 31.08 1.23
C SER A 132 19.17 29.62 1.66
N ILE A 133 20.40 29.08 1.51
CA ILE A 133 20.97 27.85 2.10
C ILE A 133 20.62 26.53 1.38
N GLY A 134 21.44 26.18 0.37
CA GLY A 134 21.49 24.89 -0.35
C GLY A 134 22.01 25.02 -1.80
N GLU A 135 22.93 24.17 -2.26
CA GLU A 135 23.50 24.19 -3.63
C GLU A 135 22.39 24.02 -4.70
N ARG A 136 22.45 24.82 -5.78
CA ARG A 136 21.46 24.80 -6.87
C ARG A 136 21.43 23.42 -7.57
N PRO A 137 20.26 22.94 -8.05
CA PRO A 137 20.17 21.73 -8.87
C PRO A 137 21.15 21.80 -10.05
N HIS A 138 21.76 20.67 -10.40
CA HIS A 138 22.66 20.65 -11.55
C HIS A 138 21.86 20.96 -12.81
N SER A 139 22.18 22.07 -13.45
CA SER A 139 21.48 22.52 -14.66
C SER A 139 21.75 21.64 -15.88
N GLY A 140 22.54 20.57 -15.75
CA GLY A 140 23.09 19.76 -16.84
C GLY A 140 22.04 19.30 -17.87
N ALA A 141 20.92 18.73 -17.43
CA ALA A 141 19.86 18.30 -18.36
C ALA A 141 19.24 19.48 -19.12
N ALA A 142 18.95 20.58 -18.43
CA ALA A 142 18.38 21.78 -19.01
C ALA A 142 19.37 22.50 -19.94
N THR A 143 20.65 22.58 -19.55
CA THR A 143 21.71 23.19 -20.34
C THR A 143 21.95 22.40 -21.64
N LEU A 144 21.98 21.07 -21.58
CA LEU A 144 22.12 20.22 -22.77
C LEU A 144 20.90 20.33 -23.70
N ALA A 145 19.69 20.35 -23.15
CA ALA A 145 18.48 20.53 -23.93
C ALA A 145 18.46 21.89 -24.65
N LEU A 146 18.80 22.97 -23.93
CA LEU A 146 18.87 24.31 -24.49
C LEU A 146 19.98 24.46 -25.53
N ARG A 147 21.16 23.86 -25.31
CA ARG A 147 22.25 23.85 -26.31
C ARG A 147 21.84 23.08 -27.57
N THR A 148 21.13 21.96 -27.41
CA THR A 148 20.61 21.18 -28.53
C THR A 148 19.64 22.01 -29.38
N GLU A 149 18.66 22.65 -28.75
CA GLU A 149 17.70 23.50 -29.46
C GLU A 149 18.33 24.79 -30.00
N PHE A 150 19.35 25.34 -29.34
CA PHE A 150 20.12 26.47 -29.85
C PHE A 150 20.79 26.12 -31.18
N TYR A 151 21.53 25.01 -31.27
CA TYR A 151 22.17 24.59 -32.51
C TYR A 151 21.16 24.15 -33.56
N ARG A 152 20.01 23.55 -33.18
CA ARG A 152 18.94 23.21 -34.11
C ARG A 152 18.36 24.46 -34.77
N GLN A 153 17.95 25.47 -33.99
CA GLN A 153 17.43 26.74 -34.51
C GLN A 153 18.47 27.48 -35.36
N ARG A 154 19.74 27.43 -34.98
CA ARG A 154 20.84 28.03 -35.74
C ARG A 154 21.03 27.34 -37.09
N LEU A 155 21.06 26.01 -37.14
CA LEU A 155 21.10 25.24 -38.38
C LEU A 155 19.93 25.56 -39.30
N THR A 156 18.71 25.72 -38.75
CA THR A 156 17.52 26.10 -39.51
C THR A 156 17.59 27.52 -40.07
N GLN A 157 18.01 28.51 -39.26
CA GLN A 157 18.06 29.91 -39.69
C GLN A 157 19.21 30.20 -40.67
N LEU A 158 20.34 29.52 -40.50
CA LEU A 158 21.54 29.73 -41.31
C LEU A 158 21.56 28.93 -42.62
N GLU A 159 20.63 28.00 -42.82
CA GLU A 159 20.55 27.14 -44.02
C GLU A 159 20.68 27.94 -45.33
N HIS A 160 20.01 29.08 -45.41
CA HIS A 160 20.02 29.94 -46.59
C HIS A 160 20.92 31.17 -46.44
N SER A 161 21.24 31.59 -45.21
CA SER A 161 21.89 32.88 -44.95
C SER A 161 23.41 32.78 -44.68
N ALA A 162 23.92 31.62 -44.27
CA ALA A 162 25.35 31.34 -44.05
C ALA A 162 25.68 29.85 -44.26
N PRO A 163 25.71 29.36 -45.51
CA PRO A 163 25.87 27.93 -45.82
C PRO A 163 27.24 27.35 -45.38
N GLU A 164 28.29 28.17 -45.34
CA GLU A 164 29.63 27.76 -44.89
C GLU A 164 29.64 27.37 -43.40
N GLU A 165 28.94 28.14 -42.56
CA GLU A 165 28.79 27.85 -41.13
C GLU A 165 27.95 26.59 -40.91
N VAL A 166 26.91 26.39 -41.72
CA VAL A 166 26.10 25.15 -41.69
C VAL A 166 26.95 23.94 -42.06
N ALA A 167 27.81 24.03 -43.09
CA ALA A 167 28.72 22.95 -43.44
C ALA A 167 29.71 22.62 -42.31
N ARG A 168 30.24 23.64 -41.64
CA ARG A 168 31.11 23.48 -40.46
C ARG A 168 30.38 22.78 -39.31
N LEU A 169 29.15 23.21 -38.99
CA LEU A 169 28.33 22.61 -37.93
C LEU A 169 27.92 21.17 -38.28
N LYS A 170 27.62 20.88 -39.55
CA LYS A 170 27.39 19.51 -40.04
C LYS A 170 28.62 18.62 -39.81
N GLY A 171 29.82 19.14 -40.08
CA GLY A 171 31.08 18.42 -39.79
C GLY A 171 31.29 18.20 -38.29
N LEU A 172 31.07 19.24 -37.48
CA LEU A 172 31.22 19.21 -36.02
C LEU A 172 30.32 18.17 -35.34
N PHE A 173 29.06 18.09 -35.77
CA PHE A 173 28.08 17.15 -35.21
C PHE A 173 27.91 15.87 -36.05
N GLN A 174 28.70 15.69 -37.11
CA GLN A 174 28.64 14.54 -38.02
C GLN A 174 27.22 14.30 -38.60
N ILE A 175 26.54 15.38 -39.00
CA ILE A 175 25.18 15.33 -39.55
C ILE A 175 25.25 15.02 -41.04
N ALA A 176 24.74 13.85 -41.45
CA ALA A 176 24.66 13.47 -42.86
C ALA A 176 23.63 14.34 -43.62
N GLU A 177 22.38 14.34 -43.15
CA GLU A 177 21.26 15.06 -43.75
C GLU A 177 20.66 16.08 -42.78
N LEU A 178 20.34 17.28 -43.30
CA LEU A 178 19.85 18.39 -42.48
C LEU A 178 18.35 18.31 -42.22
N ALA A 179 17.56 17.77 -43.16
CA ALA A 179 16.10 17.72 -43.06
C ALA A 179 15.57 17.02 -41.79
N PRO A 180 16.09 15.84 -41.37
CA PRO A 180 15.65 15.20 -40.12
C PRO A 180 15.98 16.03 -38.87
N VAL A 181 17.08 16.79 -38.91
CA VAL A 181 17.50 17.66 -37.80
C VAL A 181 16.62 18.90 -37.74
N VAL A 182 16.24 19.50 -38.87
CA VAL A 182 15.38 20.70 -38.87
C VAL A 182 13.94 20.37 -38.48
N GLN A 183 13.42 19.21 -38.87
CA GLN A 183 12.06 18.77 -38.53
C GLN A 183 11.95 18.16 -37.13
N GLY A 184 13.07 17.72 -36.56
CA GLY A 184 13.15 17.12 -35.23
C GLY A 184 13.00 18.15 -34.12
N LYS A 185 12.92 17.65 -32.88
CA LYS A 185 12.86 18.47 -31.68
C LYS A 185 13.49 17.74 -30.49
N CYS A 186 14.09 18.50 -29.58
CA CYS A 186 14.57 18.01 -28.31
C CYS A 186 13.53 18.26 -27.21
N TRP A 187 13.26 17.24 -26.39
CA TRP A 187 12.34 17.32 -25.27
C TRP A 187 13.02 16.95 -23.96
N ILE A 188 12.54 17.51 -22.85
CA ILE A 188 12.83 17.00 -21.51
C ILE A 188 11.58 16.28 -21.00
N VAL A 189 11.68 15.00 -20.70
CA VAL A 189 10.61 14.23 -20.06
C VAL A 189 10.96 14.06 -18.58
N PRO A 190 10.22 14.68 -17.65
CA PRO A 190 10.40 14.43 -16.23
C PRO A 190 9.90 13.04 -15.87
N VAL A 191 10.71 12.27 -15.13
CA VAL A 191 10.42 10.90 -14.74
C VAL A 191 10.56 10.76 -13.23
N ASN A 192 9.51 10.23 -12.59
CA ASN A 192 9.55 9.88 -11.18
C ASN A 192 9.54 8.36 -11.01
N ILE A 193 10.41 7.90 -10.12
CA ILE A 193 10.49 6.52 -9.69
C ILE A 193 10.17 6.49 -8.21
N THR A 194 9.20 5.67 -7.85
CA THR A 194 8.82 5.43 -6.47
C THR A 194 8.90 3.94 -6.15
N TYR A 195 9.49 3.60 -5.00
CA TYR A 195 9.58 2.24 -4.50
C TYR A 195 8.50 1.97 -3.45
N TYR A 196 7.98 0.76 -3.39
CA TYR A 196 7.17 0.32 -2.25
C TYR A 196 7.17 -1.21 -2.05
N PRO A 197 7.37 -1.71 -0.83
CA PRO A 197 7.83 -0.96 0.35
C PRO A 197 9.25 -0.42 0.12
N LEU A 198 9.55 0.79 0.61
CA LEU A 198 10.88 1.43 0.47
C LEU A 198 11.99 0.71 1.26
N ARG A 199 11.62 -0.41 1.89
CA ARG A 199 12.33 -1.07 2.98
C ARG A 199 12.47 -2.55 2.68
N ALA A 200 13.20 -2.86 1.63
CA ALA A 200 13.63 -4.22 1.37
C ALA A 200 14.65 -4.66 2.42
N ARG A 201 14.19 -5.45 3.39
CA ARG A 201 15.00 -6.01 4.48
C ARG A 201 16.35 -6.54 3.97
N GLU A 202 17.41 -6.31 4.72
CA GLU A 202 18.74 -6.94 4.53
C GLU A 202 18.69 -8.49 4.59
N ASN A 203 17.56 -9.08 5.03
CA ASN A 203 17.41 -10.52 5.26
C ASN A 203 17.14 -11.38 4.01
N ALA A 204 17.18 -10.84 2.79
CA ALA A 204 17.00 -11.63 1.56
C ALA A 204 18.31 -12.21 0.99
N LEU A 205 19.42 -12.14 1.74
CA LEU A 205 20.76 -12.49 1.27
C LEU A 205 21.07 -14.00 1.25
N SER A 206 20.24 -14.86 1.85
CA SER A 206 20.59 -16.27 2.05
C SER A 206 20.23 -17.22 0.90
N SER A 207 19.40 -16.83 -0.07
CA SER A 207 18.87 -17.78 -1.08
C SER A 207 19.43 -17.63 -2.50
N LEU A 208 20.27 -16.63 -2.79
CA LEU A 208 20.93 -16.45 -4.10
C LEU A 208 22.46 -16.55 -4.08
N ALA A 209 23.05 -16.91 -2.95
CA ALA A 209 24.49 -17.09 -2.83
C ALA A 209 25.06 -18.26 -3.66
N GLY A 210 24.22 -19.12 -4.26
CA GLY A 210 24.65 -20.38 -4.86
C GLY A 210 24.86 -20.41 -6.39
N LEU A 211 24.19 -19.56 -7.19
CA LEU A 211 24.05 -19.85 -8.64
C LEU A 211 24.67 -18.83 -9.61
N PHE A 212 24.96 -17.60 -9.17
CA PHE A 212 25.54 -16.56 -10.04
C PHE A 212 26.84 -15.94 -9.52
N MET A 213 27.41 -16.50 -8.43
CA MET A 213 28.50 -15.89 -7.67
C MET A 213 29.91 -16.45 -7.97
N LYS A 214 30.24 -16.81 -9.21
CA LYS A 214 31.61 -17.25 -9.55
C LYS A 214 32.48 -16.20 -10.25
N GLU A 215 31.91 -15.17 -10.89
CA GLU A 215 32.70 -14.25 -11.74
C GLU A 215 32.75 -12.77 -11.27
N MET A 216 32.08 -12.42 -10.18
CA MET A 216 32.05 -11.03 -9.67
C MET A 216 33.09 -10.77 -8.57
N SER A 217 33.77 -9.62 -8.62
CA SER A 217 34.76 -9.20 -7.62
C SER A 217 34.13 -8.91 -6.25
N LEU A 218 34.88 -9.18 -5.17
CA LEU A 218 34.44 -9.06 -3.77
C LEU A 218 33.82 -7.69 -3.43
N ARG A 219 34.38 -6.60 -3.96
CA ARG A 219 33.90 -5.22 -3.72
C ARG A 219 32.56 -4.92 -4.37
N LEU A 220 32.33 -5.49 -5.56
CA LEU A 220 31.07 -5.36 -6.30
C LEU A 220 29.97 -6.23 -5.66
N ARG A 221 30.34 -7.36 -5.05
CA ARG A 221 29.44 -8.15 -4.21
C ARG A 221 29.01 -7.36 -2.99
N GLU A 222 29.93 -6.83 -2.19
CA GLU A 222 29.57 -6.02 -1.01
C GLU A 222 28.64 -4.85 -1.36
N GLU A 223 28.90 -4.14 -2.47
CA GLU A 223 28.07 -3.01 -2.92
C GLU A 223 26.68 -3.43 -3.43
N ILE A 224 26.58 -4.54 -4.17
CA ILE A 224 25.30 -5.14 -4.61
C ILE A 224 24.58 -5.81 -3.43
N LEU A 225 25.28 -6.29 -2.41
CA LEU A 225 24.67 -6.84 -1.19
C LEU A 225 24.08 -5.70 -0.33
N THR A 226 24.69 -4.51 -0.33
CA THR A 226 24.13 -3.32 0.35
C THR A 226 22.93 -2.68 -0.35
N GLU A 227 22.77 -2.80 -1.68
CA GLU A 227 21.64 -2.22 -2.44
C GLU A 227 20.65 -3.26 -3.02
N GLY A 228 21.07 -4.52 -3.16
CA GLY A 228 20.38 -5.58 -3.91
C GLY A 228 19.38 -6.40 -3.11
N SER A 229 19.16 -6.10 -1.83
CA SER A 229 18.04 -6.65 -1.06
C SER A 229 16.68 -6.34 -1.70
N MET A 230 16.57 -5.22 -2.43
CA MET A 230 15.35 -4.76 -3.13
C MET A 230 14.88 -5.69 -4.24
N LEU A 231 15.78 -6.41 -4.90
CA LEU A 231 15.45 -7.29 -6.03
C LEU A 231 14.75 -8.58 -5.56
N LEU A 232 14.89 -8.96 -4.30
CA LEU A 232 14.50 -10.27 -3.78
C LEU A 232 13.33 -10.22 -2.79
N SER A 233 12.98 -9.03 -2.30
CA SER A 233 11.98 -8.84 -1.25
C SER A 233 10.56 -8.52 -1.77
N GLY A 234 10.32 -8.55 -3.09
CA GLY A 234 9.00 -8.25 -3.66
C GLY A 234 8.64 -6.77 -3.65
N VAL A 235 9.61 -5.89 -3.97
CA VAL A 235 9.39 -4.46 -4.12
C VAL A 235 8.67 -4.14 -5.43
N ASP A 236 7.69 -3.27 -5.33
CA ASP A 236 7.00 -2.64 -6.44
C ASP A 236 7.75 -1.36 -6.82
N ILE A 237 8.05 -1.20 -8.11
CA ILE A 237 8.63 0.03 -8.67
C ILE A 237 7.59 0.68 -9.56
N ASP A 238 7.15 1.89 -9.21
CA ASP A 238 6.31 2.72 -10.08
C ASP A 238 7.20 3.73 -10.82
N VAL A 239 7.21 3.64 -12.15
CA VAL A 239 7.89 4.59 -13.05
C VAL A 239 6.82 5.42 -13.75
N ARG A 240 6.84 6.75 -13.53
CA ARG A 240 5.89 7.69 -14.12
C ARG A 240 6.58 8.68 -15.03
N PHE A 241 6.15 8.71 -16.30
CA PHE A 241 6.58 9.70 -17.28
C PHE A 241 5.60 10.88 -17.27
N GLY A 242 6.09 12.07 -16.95
CA GLY A 242 5.31 13.32 -16.99
C GLY A 242 5.25 13.94 -18.38
N GLU A 243 4.49 15.02 -18.49
CA GLU A 243 4.38 15.79 -19.73
C GLU A 243 5.76 16.30 -20.22
N ALA A 244 6.01 16.13 -21.51
CA ALA A 244 7.23 16.59 -22.14
C ALA A 244 7.34 18.13 -22.10
N ILE A 245 8.48 18.63 -21.63
CA ILE A 245 8.79 20.05 -21.55
C ILE A 245 9.58 20.44 -22.78
N ASP A 246 9.11 21.48 -23.46
CA ASP A 246 9.76 22.08 -24.63
C ASP A 246 10.85 23.10 -24.22
N PRO A 247 12.15 22.80 -24.43
CA PRO A 247 13.24 23.72 -24.14
C PRO A 247 13.24 24.95 -25.06
N ALA A 248 12.73 24.84 -26.29
CA ALA A 248 12.77 25.92 -27.27
C ALA A 248 11.98 27.17 -26.81
N LEU A 249 10.95 26.99 -25.96
CA LEU A 249 10.19 28.08 -25.35
C LEU A 249 11.05 29.02 -24.50
N TYR A 250 12.20 28.53 -24.00
CA TYR A 250 13.10 29.28 -23.13
C TYR A 250 14.22 30.00 -23.90
N LEU A 251 14.30 29.83 -25.23
CA LEU A 251 15.32 30.46 -26.10
C LEU A 251 14.84 31.78 -26.75
N ARG A 252 13.66 32.29 -26.39
CA ARG A 252 13.03 33.47 -27.04
C ARG A 252 13.62 34.83 -26.66
N GLY A 253 14.64 34.88 -25.81
CA GLY A 253 15.27 36.14 -25.40
C GLY A 253 16.03 36.79 -26.56
N ASN A 254 15.96 38.12 -26.68
CA ASN A 254 16.57 38.86 -27.80
C ASN A 254 18.07 38.57 -27.96
N ALA A 255 18.83 38.50 -26.85
CA ALA A 255 20.26 38.19 -26.90
C ALA A 255 20.54 36.77 -27.42
N ILE A 256 19.74 35.79 -27.01
CA ILE A 256 19.88 34.40 -27.47
C ILE A 256 19.52 34.30 -28.96
N GLN A 257 18.46 34.97 -29.39
CA GLN A 257 18.05 34.99 -30.80
C GLN A 257 19.10 35.69 -31.69
N ALA A 258 19.77 36.74 -31.18
CA ALA A 258 20.89 37.37 -31.88
C ALA A 258 22.06 36.39 -32.08
N ASP A 259 22.41 35.61 -31.05
CA ASP A 259 23.44 34.57 -31.16
C ASP A 259 23.04 33.43 -32.11
N ILE A 260 21.75 33.05 -32.15
CA ILE A 260 21.24 32.04 -33.09
C ILE A 260 21.34 32.54 -34.53
N ALA A 261 20.99 33.81 -34.78
CA ALA A 261 21.01 34.42 -36.11
C ALA A 261 22.39 34.92 -36.56
N SER A 262 23.39 34.94 -35.66
CA SER A 262 24.74 35.43 -35.97
C SER A 262 25.38 34.62 -37.10
N ARG A 263 25.94 35.29 -38.10
CA ARG A 263 26.65 34.64 -39.21
C ARG A 263 28.08 34.24 -38.87
N GLU A 264 28.61 34.73 -37.75
CA GLU A 264 29.98 34.43 -37.32
C GLU A 264 30.11 32.98 -36.84
N PRO A 265 31.23 32.29 -37.08
CA PRO A 265 31.46 30.95 -36.56
C PRO A 265 31.45 30.92 -35.03
N ILE A 266 30.58 30.10 -34.44
CA ILE A 266 30.53 29.88 -32.99
C ILE A 266 30.98 28.44 -32.68
N GLY A 267 32.12 28.30 -32.02
CA GLY A 267 32.66 27.04 -31.52
C GLY A 267 31.77 26.40 -30.45
N PHE A 268 31.96 25.10 -30.21
CA PHE A 268 31.14 24.37 -29.23
C PHE A 268 31.38 24.86 -27.80
N ASP A 269 32.63 25.15 -27.46
CA ASP A 269 33.07 25.58 -26.12
C ASP A 269 33.27 27.09 -26.02
N ASP A 270 32.88 27.84 -27.05
CA ASP A 270 33.01 29.29 -27.09
C ASP A 270 32.04 29.95 -26.10
N ARG A 271 32.47 31.10 -25.56
CA ARG A 271 31.66 31.88 -24.63
C ARG A 271 30.65 32.71 -25.42
N LEU A 272 29.38 32.31 -25.37
CA LEU A 272 28.27 33.05 -25.98
C LEU A 272 28.08 34.44 -25.34
N PRO A 273 27.82 35.51 -26.12
CA PRO A 273 27.35 36.80 -25.60
C PRO A 273 26.09 36.65 -24.73
N SER A 274 25.17 35.76 -25.11
CA SER A 274 23.94 35.47 -24.36
C SER A 274 24.11 34.47 -23.20
N LEU A 275 25.35 34.13 -22.78
CA LEU A 275 25.59 33.07 -21.78
C LEU A 275 24.81 33.27 -20.47
N ASP A 276 24.68 34.50 -19.99
CA ASP A 276 23.96 34.78 -18.74
C ASP A 276 22.44 34.61 -18.91
N ASP A 277 21.89 34.94 -20.08
CA ASP A 277 20.51 34.64 -20.44
C ASP A 277 20.26 33.13 -20.58
N MET A 278 21.19 32.41 -21.20
CA MET A 278 21.15 30.95 -21.31
C MET A 278 21.19 30.28 -19.93
N LYS A 279 22.02 30.77 -19.00
CA LYS A 279 22.05 30.28 -17.60
C LYS A 279 20.74 30.55 -16.88
N ARG A 280 20.14 31.74 -17.04
CA ARG A 280 18.82 32.07 -16.46
C ARG A 280 17.72 31.18 -17.03
N ALA A 281 17.70 30.97 -18.35
CA ALA A 281 16.78 30.07 -19.02
C ALA A 281 16.93 28.63 -18.51
N SER A 282 18.16 28.14 -18.38
CA SER A 282 18.46 26.81 -17.87
C SER A 282 18.02 26.63 -16.41
N GLY A 283 18.16 27.65 -15.56
CA GLY A 283 17.68 27.63 -14.18
C GLY A 283 16.16 27.47 -14.12
N LYS A 284 15.41 28.32 -14.85
CA LYS A 284 13.94 28.26 -14.91
C LYS A 284 13.42 26.92 -15.47
N LEU A 285 14.06 26.41 -16.52
CA LEU A 285 13.71 25.12 -17.12
C LEU A 285 13.95 23.96 -16.14
N MET A 286 15.07 23.99 -15.42
CA MET A 286 15.37 22.99 -14.41
C MET A 286 14.41 23.06 -13.21
N GLU A 287 14.06 24.26 -12.73
CA GLU A 287 13.06 24.44 -11.66
C GLU A 287 11.71 23.83 -12.05
N ARG A 288 11.24 24.11 -13.28
CA ARG A 288 10.00 23.49 -13.81
C ARG A 288 10.13 21.97 -13.89
N CYS A 289 11.24 21.48 -14.44
CA CYS A 289 11.49 20.04 -14.56
C CYS A 289 11.46 19.35 -13.20
N MET A 290 12.16 19.89 -12.20
CA MET A 290 12.18 19.35 -10.84
C MET A 290 10.79 19.38 -10.19
N ALA A 291 10.04 20.48 -10.35
CA ALA A 291 8.67 20.55 -9.85
C ALA A 291 7.78 19.45 -10.47
N SER A 292 7.86 19.26 -11.79
CA SER A 292 7.13 18.20 -12.49
C SER A 292 7.54 16.79 -12.02
N ILE A 293 8.84 16.52 -11.84
CA ILE A 293 9.32 15.24 -11.33
C ILE A 293 8.69 14.90 -9.97
N TYR A 294 8.63 15.84 -9.03
CA TYR A 294 8.11 15.54 -7.70
C TYR A 294 6.58 15.49 -7.61
N GLN A 295 5.88 16.22 -8.48
CA GLN A 295 4.43 16.10 -8.62
C GLN A 295 4.01 14.69 -9.07
N LEU A 296 4.88 13.98 -9.78
CA LEU A 296 4.65 12.60 -10.23
C LEU A 296 4.88 11.54 -9.15
N THR A 297 5.19 11.91 -7.90
CA THR A 297 5.46 10.94 -6.83
C THR A 297 4.26 10.05 -6.54
N THR A 298 4.48 8.73 -6.47
CA THR A 298 3.41 7.77 -6.16
C THR A 298 3.27 7.58 -4.65
N VAL A 299 2.21 8.13 -4.06
CA VAL A 299 2.00 8.07 -2.60
C VAL A 299 1.72 6.62 -2.18
N ASN A 300 2.32 6.20 -1.06
CA ASN A 300 2.22 4.85 -0.49
C ASN A 300 2.11 4.93 1.06
N HIS A 301 2.00 3.80 1.76
CA HIS A 301 1.82 3.83 3.23
C HIS A 301 3.03 4.40 3.97
N ASP A 302 4.24 4.10 3.51
CA ASP A 302 5.47 4.62 4.11
C ASP A 302 5.50 6.14 4.08
N HIS A 303 5.07 6.74 2.95
CA HIS A 303 4.89 8.19 2.82
C HIS A 303 3.90 8.74 3.84
N LEU A 304 2.73 8.10 4.01
CA LEU A 304 1.70 8.54 4.95
C LEU A 304 2.16 8.44 6.41
N PHE A 305 2.77 7.32 6.80
CA PHE A 305 3.29 7.12 8.14
C PHE A 305 4.43 8.10 8.47
N ALA A 306 5.41 8.25 7.58
CA ALA A 306 6.54 9.15 7.80
C ALA A 306 6.09 10.61 7.87
N SER A 307 5.18 11.03 6.96
CA SER A 307 4.61 12.38 6.97
C SER A 307 3.78 12.63 8.22
N MET A 308 2.97 11.67 8.68
CA MET A 308 2.19 11.79 9.92
C MET A 308 3.10 11.90 11.14
N LEU A 309 4.12 11.05 11.28
CA LEU A 309 5.09 11.14 12.39
C LEU A 309 5.78 12.51 12.42
N ARG A 310 6.22 13.00 11.26
CA ARG A 310 6.87 14.31 11.13
C ARG A 310 5.91 15.44 11.53
N ALA A 311 4.71 15.45 10.96
CA ALA A 311 3.72 16.52 11.13
C ALA A 311 3.03 16.53 12.51
N TYR A 312 3.04 15.42 13.24
CA TYR A 312 2.36 15.31 14.53
C TYR A 312 2.91 16.33 15.55
N PRO A 313 2.07 17.15 16.19
CA PRO A 313 2.55 18.28 17.00
C PRO A 313 3.14 17.85 18.35
N PHE A 314 2.76 16.71 18.92
CA PHE A 314 3.21 16.27 20.25
C PHE A 314 4.40 15.31 20.20
N LYS A 315 5.04 15.07 21.34
CA LYS A 315 6.23 14.20 21.46
C LYS A 315 5.86 12.71 21.45
N SER A 316 4.75 12.35 22.08
CA SER A 316 4.23 10.99 22.10
C SER A 316 2.84 10.92 21.49
N ILE A 317 2.52 9.77 20.88
CA ILE A 317 1.21 9.45 20.33
C ILE A 317 0.88 8.00 20.67
N ALA A 318 -0.34 7.72 21.12
CA ALA A 318 -0.80 6.35 21.29
C ALA A 318 -0.75 5.62 19.93
N GLU A 319 -0.22 4.40 19.92
CA GLU A 319 -0.05 3.59 18.71
C GLU A 319 -1.35 3.45 17.90
N ASP A 320 -2.48 3.21 18.58
CA ASP A 320 -3.77 3.12 17.90
C ASP A 320 -4.26 4.47 17.36
N ASP A 321 -3.93 5.60 18.00
CA ASP A 321 -4.27 6.94 17.47
C ASP A 321 -3.44 7.23 16.21
N PHE A 322 -2.17 6.85 16.21
CA PHE A 322 -1.31 6.95 15.04
C PHE A 322 -1.85 6.14 13.85
N ARG A 323 -2.19 4.86 14.07
CA ARG A 323 -2.79 3.98 13.05
C ARG A 323 -4.12 4.53 12.54
N ARG A 324 -4.99 5.06 13.42
CA ARG A 324 -6.26 5.70 13.04
C ARG A 324 -6.08 6.94 12.16
N ARG A 325 -5.10 7.79 12.46
CA ARG A 325 -4.80 8.98 11.63
C ARG A 325 -4.32 8.59 10.24
N VAL A 326 -3.44 7.60 10.15
CA VAL A 326 -2.95 7.12 8.85
C VAL A 326 -4.05 6.40 8.08
N PHE A 327 -4.94 5.66 8.75
CA PHE A 327 -6.15 5.11 8.14
C PHE A 327 -7.03 6.22 7.54
N LEU A 328 -7.28 7.32 8.27
CA LEU A 328 -8.04 8.44 7.71
C LEU A 328 -7.38 9.04 6.49
N LEU A 329 -6.06 9.23 6.50
CA LEU A 329 -5.32 9.71 5.33
C LEU A 329 -5.41 8.75 4.14
N ALA A 330 -5.21 7.45 4.38
CA ALA A 330 -5.25 6.43 3.33
C ALA A 330 -6.64 6.32 2.70
N THR A 331 -7.71 6.55 3.45
CA THR A 331 -9.10 6.40 2.97
C THR A 331 -9.71 7.71 2.45
N GLN A 332 -9.41 8.88 3.04
CA GLN A 332 -10.07 10.16 2.73
C GLN A 332 -9.24 11.12 1.88
N CYS A 333 -7.92 11.19 2.11
CA CYS A 333 -7.06 12.14 1.38
C CYS A 333 -7.09 11.81 -0.12
N LEU A 334 -7.10 10.51 -0.44
CA LEU A 334 -6.95 9.99 -1.79
C LEU A 334 -8.14 10.22 -2.73
N SER A 335 -9.32 10.58 -2.22
CA SER A 335 -10.49 10.92 -3.05
C SER A 335 -10.56 12.41 -3.40
N SER A 336 -9.74 13.25 -2.77
CA SER A 336 -9.79 14.73 -2.90
C SER A 336 -8.49 15.35 -3.45
N THR A 337 -7.47 14.53 -3.72
CA THR A 337 -6.16 14.99 -4.21
C THR A 337 -5.82 14.40 -5.58
N ASP A 338 -5.21 15.21 -6.46
CA ASP A 338 -4.63 14.77 -7.74
C ASP A 338 -3.32 13.97 -7.59
N CYS A 339 -3.09 13.37 -6.42
CA CYS A 339 -1.89 12.59 -6.15
C CYS A 339 -1.97 11.19 -6.79
N HIS A 340 -0.85 10.72 -7.33
CA HIS A 340 -0.73 9.33 -7.77
C HIS A 340 -0.68 8.38 -6.58
N ARG A 341 -1.28 7.19 -6.73
CA ARG A 341 -1.52 6.25 -5.64
C ARG A 341 -0.93 4.89 -5.94
N HIS A 342 -0.17 4.36 -4.97
CA HIS A 342 0.27 2.99 -5.03
C HIS A 342 -0.93 2.04 -4.86
N ARG A 343 -0.92 0.90 -5.54
CA ARG A 343 -1.99 -0.11 -5.48
C ARG A 343 -2.31 -0.62 -4.07
N SER A 344 -1.36 -0.55 -3.13
CA SER A 344 -1.62 -0.95 -1.74
C SER A 344 -2.68 -0.07 -1.08
N LEU A 345 -2.86 1.16 -1.57
CA LEU A 345 -3.85 2.12 -1.07
C LEU A 345 -5.21 1.99 -1.76
N THR A 346 -5.34 1.16 -2.80
CA THR A 346 -6.64 0.92 -3.47
C THR A 346 -7.44 -0.22 -2.86
N THR A 347 -6.80 -1.05 -2.02
CA THR A 347 -7.47 -2.13 -1.28
C THR A 347 -8.05 -1.62 0.05
N GLY A 348 -8.88 -2.42 0.71
CA GLY A 348 -9.43 -2.06 2.03
C GLY A 348 -8.34 -1.79 3.07
N GLN A 349 -8.50 -0.71 3.82
CA GLN A 349 -7.50 -0.25 4.81
C GLN A 349 -7.80 -0.70 6.24
N VAL A 350 -8.92 -1.39 6.48
CA VAL A 350 -9.38 -1.83 7.82
C VAL A 350 -8.34 -2.67 8.56
N SER A 351 -7.56 -3.50 7.86
CA SER A 351 -6.46 -4.28 8.45
C SER A 351 -5.44 -3.41 9.19
N LEU A 352 -5.29 -2.14 8.81
CA LEU A 352 -4.43 -1.18 9.52
C LEU A 352 -4.96 -0.88 10.93
N LEU A 353 -6.23 -1.11 11.23
CA LEU A 353 -6.84 -0.90 12.55
C LEU A 353 -7.02 -2.20 13.35
N THR A 354 -6.70 -3.35 12.76
CA THR A 354 -6.87 -4.66 13.38
C THR A 354 -5.52 -5.37 13.50
N ASP A 355 -5.27 -6.36 12.65
CA ASP A 355 -4.16 -7.30 12.75
C ASP A 355 -2.91 -6.92 11.96
N ASP A 356 -2.97 -5.86 11.15
CA ASP A 356 -1.91 -5.48 10.22
C ASP A 356 -1.38 -6.68 9.40
N ARG A 357 -2.27 -7.55 8.91
CA ARG A 357 -1.89 -8.79 8.18
C ARG A 357 -1.03 -8.59 6.93
N TYR A 358 -0.97 -7.37 6.41
CA TYR A 358 -0.13 -7.00 5.27
C TYR A 358 1.18 -6.34 5.70
N HIS A 359 1.45 -6.32 7.00
CA HIS A 359 2.66 -5.81 7.63
C HIS A 359 2.98 -4.36 7.28
N LYS A 360 1.96 -3.55 6.94
CA LYS A 360 2.12 -2.15 6.50
C LYS A 360 2.67 -1.30 7.64
N TYR A 361 2.15 -1.51 8.85
CA TYR A 361 2.52 -0.73 10.03
C TYR A 361 3.69 -1.37 10.79
N SER A 362 3.65 -2.69 11.01
CA SER A 362 4.64 -3.43 11.78
C SER A 362 6.05 -3.34 11.17
N GLU A 363 6.19 -3.45 9.85
CA GLU A 363 7.49 -3.24 9.19
C GLU A 363 7.91 -1.78 9.22
N PHE A 364 6.95 -0.85 9.09
CA PHE A 364 7.25 0.57 9.18
C PHE A 364 7.85 0.92 10.55
N ILE A 365 7.19 0.49 11.63
CA ILE A 365 7.54 0.88 12.99
C ILE A 365 8.81 0.17 13.47
N GLN A 366 9.02 -1.09 13.08
CA GLN A 366 10.24 -1.81 13.37
C GLN A 366 11.48 -1.01 12.91
N ILE A 367 11.46 -0.50 11.68
CA ILE A 367 12.57 0.30 11.14
C ILE A 367 12.67 1.66 11.83
N ALA A 368 11.55 2.28 12.17
CA ALA A 368 11.55 3.52 12.93
C ALA A 368 12.22 3.34 14.31
N GLN A 369 12.04 2.17 14.93
CA GLN A 369 12.66 1.80 16.21
C GLN A 369 14.14 1.46 16.05
N GLU A 370 14.50 0.63 15.06
CA GLU A 370 15.89 0.26 14.76
C GLU A 370 16.77 1.50 14.49
N LYS A 371 16.20 2.52 13.85
CA LYS A 371 16.89 3.79 13.56
C LYS A 371 16.77 4.84 14.68
N GLY A 372 16.11 4.51 15.79
CA GLY A 372 15.93 5.39 16.94
C GLY A 372 15.08 6.63 16.66
N VAL A 373 14.26 6.62 15.60
CA VAL A 373 13.34 7.72 15.27
C VAL A 373 12.13 7.72 16.23
N VAL A 374 11.71 6.53 16.63
CA VAL A 374 10.59 6.31 17.56
C VAL A 374 10.97 5.24 18.58
N VAL A 375 10.56 5.41 19.82
CA VAL A 375 10.62 4.36 20.85
C VAL A 375 9.20 4.05 21.31
N LEU A 376 8.85 2.77 21.34
CA LEU A 376 7.57 2.31 21.89
C LEU A 376 7.72 2.16 23.42
N ARG A 377 6.92 2.90 24.18
CA ARG A 377 6.85 2.83 25.65
C ARG A 377 5.38 2.77 26.05
N ASP A 378 4.97 1.71 26.74
CA ASP A 378 3.62 1.57 27.30
C ASP A 378 2.48 1.81 26.29
N GLY A 379 2.65 1.37 25.03
CA GLY A 379 1.67 1.58 23.95
C GLY A 379 1.70 2.98 23.31
N GLU A 380 2.64 3.83 23.71
CA GLU A 380 2.90 5.13 23.09
C GLU A 380 4.16 5.12 22.24
N LEU A 381 4.05 5.72 21.07
CA LEU A 381 5.15 6.02 20.18
C LEU A 381 5.75 7.37 20.57
N VAL A 382 6.93 7.35 21.19
CA VAL A 382 7.69 8.54 21.56
C VAL A 382 8.67 8.86 20.45
N LYS A 383 8.45 9.96 19.72
CA LYS A 383 9.34 10.38 18.63
C LYS A 383 10.51 11.22 19.10
N ASP A 384 11.67 11.00 18.51
CA ASP A 384 12.81 11.91 18.63
C ASP A 384 12.66 13.06 17.62
N ARG A 385 12.40 14.26 18.12
CA ARG A 385 12.25 15.45 17.26
C ARG A 385 13.56 15.83 16.57
N ALA A 386 14.72 15.59 17.19
CA ALA A 386 16.01 15.94 16.62
C ALA A 386 16.26 15.20 15.30
N LYS A 387 15.76 13.96 15.19
CA LYS A 387 15.80 13.14 13.98
C LYS A 387 14.88 13.65 12.86
N PHE A 388 13.99 14.61 13.12
CA PHE A 388 13.16 15.25 12.08
C PHE A 388 13.57 16.70 11.79
N SER A 389 14.49 17.28 12.57
CA SER A 389 14.84 18.70 12.53
C SER A 389 16.33 19.00 12.30
N ALA A 390 17.21 18.00 12.20
CA ALA A 390 18.63 18.22 11.93
C ALA A 390 18.91 18.43 10.43
N PRO A 391 19.76 19.39 10.03
CA PRO A 391 20.40 19.38 8.73
C PRO A 391 21.39 18.21 8.72
N PHE A 392 21.16 17.19 7.88
CA PHE A 392 21.89 15.93 8.01
C PHE A 392 23.20 15.97 7.23
N GLU A 393 24.30 15.61 7.89
CA GLU A 393 25.62 15.57 7.26
C GLU A 393 25.70 14.58 6.09
N LEU A 394 26.31 15.07 5.02
CA LEU A 394 26.35 14.52 3.68
C LEU A 394 27.16 13.20 3.56
N GLN A 395 26.59 12.05 3.96
CA GLN A 395 26.90 10.73 3.35
C GLN A 395 26.04 9.57 3.85
N ARG A 396 25.39 9.68 5.02
CA ARG A 396 24.69 8.57 5.67
C ARG A 396 23.17 8.74 5.84
N ALA A 397 22.56 9.82 5.32
CA ALA A 397 21.17 10.17 5.58
C ALA A 397 20.12 9.06 5.29
N ARG A 398 20.28 8.23 4.25
CA ARG A 398 19.39 7.07 4.00
C ARG A 398 19.61 5.92 5.01
N ILE A 399 20.83 5.78 5.51
CA ILE A 399 21.21 4.76 6.51
C ILE A 399 20.79 5.20 7.92
N ASP A 400 20.93 6.49 8.22
CA ASP A 400 20.75 7.06 9.56
C ASP A 400 19.32 7.60 9.81
N ASN A 401 18.59 7.99 8.74
CA ASN A 401 17.21 8.50 8.85
C ASN A 401 16.37 8.24 7.57
N PRO A 402 16.05 6.97 7.25
CA PRO A 402 15.23 6.63 6.09
C PRO A 402 13.85 7.29 6.13
N LEU A 403 13.27 7.48 7.33
CA LEU A 403 11.94 8.10 7.49
C LEU A 403 11.93 9.57 7.06
N GLY A 404 13.00 10.32 7.34
CA GLY A 404 13.13 11.70 6.88
C GLY A 404 13.16 11.80 5.35
N VAL A 405 13.88 10.89 4.67
CA VAL A 405 13.94 10.83 3.20
C VAL A 405 12.55 10.54 2.63
N ILE A 406 11.86 9.53 3.16
CA ILE A 406 10.50 9.15 2.75
C ILE A 406 9.51 10.31 2.93
N ALA A 407 9.56 11.02 4.07
CA ALA A 407 8.70 12.18 4.29
C ALA A 407 9.02 13.36 3.34
N ASN A 408 10.27 13.48 2.90
CA ASN A 408 10.70 14.54 2.00
C ASN A 408 10.28 14.30 0.55
N GLU A 409 10.16 13.05 0.09
CA GLU A 409 9.74 12.71 -1.27
C GLU A 409 8.34 13.29 -1.60
N VAL A 410 7.44 13.31 -0.62
CA VAL A 410 6.08 13.82 -0.79
C VAL A 410 5.89 15.27 -0.32
N LEU A 411 6.96 15.96 0.12
CA LEU A 411 6.89 17.35 0.57
C LEU A 411 6.34 18.31 -0.51
N PRO A 412 6.68 18.15 -1.81
CA PRO A 412 6.15 19.01 -2.87
C PRO A 412 4.64 18.83 -3.12
N LEU A 413 4.03 17.75 -2.63
CA LEU A 413 2.60 17.49 -2.77
C LEU A 413 1.82 18.31 -1.74
N THR A 414 1.66 19.62 -2.00
CA THR A 414 1.12 20.58 -1.02
C THR A 414 -0.29 20.24 -0.53
N VAL A 415 -1.13 19.64 -1.38
CA VAL A 415 -2.49 19.22 -0.99
C VAL A 415 -2.42 18.07 0.01
N LEU A 416 -1.57 17.07 -0.25
CA LEU A 416 -1.32 15.98 0.70
C LEU A 416 -0.74 16.51 2.02
N GLN A 417 0.24 17.42 1.97
CA GLN A 417 0.83 18.00 3.18
C GLN A 417 -0.22 18.76 4.01
N ARG A 418 -1.13 19.49 3.36
CA ARG A 418 -2.25 20.15 4.03
C ARG A 418 -3.14 19.14 4.76
N GLU A 419 -3.54 18.05 4.12
CA GLU A 419 -4.38 17.02 4.73
C GLU A 419 -3.68 16.27 5.86
N VAL A 420 -2.38 15.99 5.70
CA VAL A 420 -1.52 15.42 6.75
C VAL A 420 -1.50 16.35 7.97
N HIS A 421 -1.28 17.64 7.77
CA HIS A 421 -1.28 18.61 8.88
C HIS A 421 -2.66 18.73 9.53
N LEU A 422 -3.74 18.85 8.75
CA LEU A 422 -5.10 18.91 9.30
C LEU A 422 -5.39 17.69 10.16
N THR A 423 -5.06 16.50 9.65
CA THR A 423 -5.29 15.24 10.36
C THR A 423 -4.37 15.09 11.58
N ALA A 424 -3.13 15.57 11.52
CA ALA A 424 -2.19 15.54 12.64
C ALA A 424 -2.66 16.40 13.84
N TRP A 425 -3.35 17.51 13.57
CA TRP A 425 -3.86 18.42 14.62
C TRP A 425 -5.24 18.05 15.16
N LEU A 426 -5.96 17.08 14.54
CA LEU A 426 -7.26 16.66 15.04
C LEU A 426 -7.16 16.09 16.47
N PRO A 427 -8.04 16.49 17.40
CA PRO A 427 -8.14 15.85 18.71
C PRO A 427 -8.43 14.35 18.57
N GLY A 428 -7.80 13.50 19.39
CA GLY A 428 -7.93 12.04 19.28
C GLY A 428 -9.39 11.54 19.37
N ARG A 429 -10.24 12.21 20.16
CA ARG A 429 -11.69 11.91 20.21
C ARG A 429 -12.39 12.17 18.87
N MET A 430 -12.01 13.23 18.16
CA MET A 430 -12.55 13.51 16.82
C MET A 430 -12.03 12.53 15.78
N VAL A 431 -10.76 12.11 15.88
CA VAL A 431 -10.20 11.04 15.04
C VAL A 431 -11.01 9.76 15.21
N LYS A 432 -11.22 9.31 16.46
CA LYS A 432 -12.07 8.15 16.80
C LYS A 432 -13.46 8.25 16.17
N ASN A 433 -14.16 9.38 16.36
CA ASN A 433 -15.50 9.58 15.80
C ASN A 433 -15.51 9.56 14.26
N ARG A 434 -14.51 10.19 13.60
CA ARG A 434 -14.40 10.20 12.15
C ARG A 434 -14.12 8.81 11.59
N VAL A 435 -13.26 8.03 12.24
CA VAL A 435 -12.98 6.64 11.87
C VAL A 435 -14.26 5.80 11.97
N ALA A 436 -14.96 5.88 13.11
CA ALA A 436 -16.20 5.14 13.30
C ALA A 436 -17.26 5.49 12.25
N ALA A 437 -17.48 6.79 11.99
CA ALA A 437 -18.44 7.25 10.99
C ALA A 437 -18.07 6.81 9.57
N LEU A 438 -16.77 6.80 9.23
CA LEU A 438 -16.29 6.35 7.93
C LEU A 438 -16.53 4.85 7.72
N LEU A 439 -16.20 4.04 8.72
CA LEU A 439 -16.42 2.58 8.69
C LEU A 439 -17.91 2.24 8.66
N GLU A 440 -18.73 2.94 9.44
CA GLU A 440 -20.19 2.74 9.43
C GLU A 440 -20.78 3.04 8.04
N ARG A 441 -20.35 4.15 7.43
CA ARG A 441 -20.75 4.52 6.07
C ARG A 441 -20.26 3.49 5.05
N GLU A 442 -19.01 3.05 5.15
CA GLU A 442 -18.44 2.03 4.25
C GLU A 442 -19.25 0.72 4.28
N ALA A 443 -19.62 0.24 5.47
CA ALA A 443 -20.46 -0.95 5.59
C ALA A 443 -21.87 -0.78 5.01
N LYS A 444 -22.48 0.39 5.21
CA LYS A 444 -23.82 0.72 4.65
C LYS A 444 -23.77 0.88 3.13
N ASP A 445 -22.77 1.57 2.61
CA ASP A 445 -22.58 1.77 1.17
C ASP A 445 -22.25 0.44 0.47
N GLU A 446 -21.45 -0.43 1.10
CA GLU A 446 -21.18 -1.78 0.58
C GLU A 446 -22.46 -2.59 0.51
N PHE A 447 -23.26 -2.61 1.58
CA PHE A 447 -24.56 -3.29 1.57
C PHE A 447 -25.49 -2.75 0.50
N ALA A 448 -25.65 -1.43 0.39
CA ALA A 448 -26.53 -0.82 -0.60
C ALA A 448 -26.13 -1.17 -2.04
N LYS A 449 -24.82 -1.20 -2.33
CA LYS A 449 -24.29 -1.62 -3.63
C LYS A 449 -24.53 -3.11 -3.91
N ASP A 450 -24.20 -3.98 -2.96
CA ASP A 450 -24.43 -5.41 -3.09
C ASP A 450 -25.94 -5.70 -3.27
N TYR A 451 -26.80 -5.05 -2.47
CA TYR A 451 -28.25 -5.21 -2.55
C TYR A 451 -28.79 -4.74 -3.90
N ALA A 452 -28.41 -3.55 -4.37
CA ALA A 452 -28.85 -3.06 -5.68
C ALA A 452 -28.38 -3.95 -6.84
N GLN A 453 -27.20 -4.56 -6.73
CA GLN A 453 -26.63 -5.40 -7.77
C GLN A 453 -27.24 -6.81 -7.81
N PHE A 454 -27.54 -7.39 -6.64
CA PHE A 454 -27.90 -8.80 -6.50
C PHE A 454 -29.33 -9.04 -6.01
N TYR A 455 -30.16 -8.00 -5.95
CA TYR A 455 -31.57 -8.12 -5.60
C TYR A 455 -32.29 -9.08 -6.53
N LEU A 456 -33.03 -10.03 -5.95
CA LEU A 456 -33.90 -10.95 -6.65
C LEU A 456 -35.32 -10.82 -6.13
N GLU A 457 -36.24 -10.53 -7.05
CA GLU A 457 -37.66 -10.49 -6.74
C GLU A 457 -38.12 -11.85 -6.18
N ASN A 458 -38.79 -11.83 -5.03
CA ASN A 458 -39.28 -12.99 -4.26
C ASN A 458 -38.23 -13.81 -3.46
N GLU A 459 -36.92 -13.63 -3.67
CA GLU A 459 -35.89 -14.29 -2.85
C GLU A 459 -35.25 -13.33 -1.83
N SER A 460 -34.96 -12.10 -2.24
CA SER A 460 -34.35 -11.08 -1.38
C SER A 460 -35.32 -10.60 -0.30
N LYS A 461 -34.81 -10.47 0.93
CA LYS A 461 -35.57 -9.94 2.08
C LYS A 461 -35.49 -8.41 2.11
N PRO A 462 -36.42 -7.71 2.78
CA PRO A 462 -36.36 -6.26 2.91
C PRO A 462 -35.00 -5.76 3.41
N PRO A 463 -34.50 -4.62 2.90
CA PRO A 463 -33.15 -4.16 3.22
C PRO A 463 -32.95 -3.89 4.71
N GLU A 464 -34.02 -3.59 5.46
CA GLU A 464 -33.99 -3.30 6.90
C GLU A 464 -33.52 -4.51 7.73
N VAL A 465 -33.79 -5.74 7.27
CA VAL A 465 -33.34 -6.95 7.97
C VAL A 465 -31.91 -7.35 7.60
N GLY A 466 -31.47 -6.97 6.39
CA GLY A 466 -30.17 -7.28 5.81
C GLY A 466 -29.06 -6.27 6.12
N ALA A 467 -29.41 -5.02 6.43
CA ALA A 467 -28.45 -3.95 6.64
C ALA A 467 -27.65 -4.11 7.94
N PRO A 468 -26.35 -3.74 7.96
CA PRO A 468 -25.62 -3.63 9.22
C PRO A 468 -26.21 -2.53 10.11
N LEU A 469 -26.25 -2.78 11.43
CA LEU A 469 -26.96 -1.90 12.37
C LEU A 469 -26.12 -1.61 13.63
N LEU A 470 -25.98 -0.32 13.95
CA LEU A 470 -25.36 0.15 15.19
C LEU A 470 -26.43 0.56 16.21
N LEU A 471 -26.49 -0.15 17.33
CA LEU A 471 -27.34 0.14 18.47
C LEU A 471 -26.52 0.89 19.53
N GLN A 472 -26.93 2.13 19.83
CA GLN A 472 -26.23 2.95 20.79
C GLN A 472 -26.63 2.59 22.22
N GLY A 473 -25.64 2.31 23.06
CA GLY A 473 -25.82 2.08 24.48
C GLY A 473 -25.62 3.34 25.33
N ARG A 474 -25.89 3.23 26.63
CA ARG A 474 -25.73 4.31 27.62
C ARG A 474 -24.25 4.61 27.95
N SER A 475 -23.34 3.65 27.74
CA SER A 475 -21.92 3.77 28.10
C SER A 475 -21.00 3.26 27.01
N ARG A 476 -19.91 3.98 26.74
CA ARG A 476 -18.86 3.59 25.79
C ARG A 476 -17.72 2.77 26.42
N ARG A 477 -17.84 2.36 27.68
CA ARG A 477 -16.80 1.54 28.34
C ARG A 477 -16.63 0.17 27.69
N LEU A 478 -17.70 -0.39 27.11
CA LEU A 478 -17.68 -1.67 26.42
C LEU A 478 -18.69 -1.68 25.28
N GLY A 479 -18.24 -2.15 24.12
CA GLY A 479 -19.07 -2.43 22.96
C GLY A 479 -19.06 -3.92 22.60
N VAL A 480 -20.11 -4.38 21.94
CA VAL A 480 -20.28 -5.77 21.50
C VAL A 480 -20.47 -5.81 19.99
N VAL A 481 -19.73 -6.65 19.29
CA VAL A 481 -19.89 -6.90 17.85
C VAL A 481 -20.54 -8.27 17.69
N LEU A 482 -21.71 -8.31 17.05
CA LEU A 482 -22.52 -9.51 16.86
C LEU A 482 -22.48 -9.96 15.40
N VAL A 483 -22.17 -11.24 15.19
CA VAL A 483 -22.02 -11.88 13.87
C VAL A 483 -23.08 -12.97 13.70
N HIS A 484 -23.92 -12.83 12.67
CA HIS A 484 -24.96 -13.82 12.36
C HIS A 484 -24.40 -15.09 11.73
N GLY A 485 -25.22 -16.15 11.68
CA GLY A 485 -24.87 -17.42 11.04
C GLY A 485 -24.86 -17.38 9.51
N LEU A 486 -24.31 -18.41 8.87
CA LEU A 486 -24.35 -18.58 7.42
C LEU A 486 -25.81 -18.63 6.94
N LEU A 487 -26.09 -18.12 5.74
CA LEU A 487 -27.45 -18.09 5.15
C LEU A 487 -28.46 -17.24 5.92
N SER A 488 -28.01 -16.39 6.85
CA SER A 488 -28.85 -15.49 7.63
C SER A 488 -28.47 -14.03 7.43
N VAL A 489 -29.03 -13.14 8.25
CA VAL A 489 -28.91 -11.68 8.12
C VAL A 489 -28.70 -11.04 9.49
N PRO A 490 -28.23 -9.78 9.58
CA PRO A 490 -28.04 -9.06 10.85
C PRO A 490 -29.24 -9.12 11.80
N ALA A 491 -30.48 -9.08 11.29
CA ALA A 491 -31.68 -9.17 12.11
C ALA A 491 -31.79 -10.45 12.96
N GLN A 492 -31.09 -11.55 12.61
CA GLN A 492 -31.01 -12.75 13.44
C GLN A 492 -30.48 -12.46 14.85
N MET A 493 -29.60 -11.46 14.96
CA MET A 493 -28.92 -11.09 16.19
C MET A 493 -29.64 -9.95 16.93
N LEU A 494 -30.78 -9.45 16.41
CA LEU A 494 -31.41 -8.22 16.89
C LEU A 494 -31.98 -8.35 18.31
N GLU A 495 -32.63 -9.46 18.67
CA GLU A 495 -33.18 -9.67 20.02
C GLU A 495 -32.06 -9.62 21.08
N LEU A 496 -30.97 -10.36 20.86
CA LEU A 496 -29.77 -10.30 21.72
C LEU A 496 -29.15 -8.89 21.72
N GLY A 497 -29.10 -8.24 20.56
CA GLY A 497 -28.56 -6.89 20.44
C GLY A 497 -29.35 -5.86 21.25
N ARG A 498 -30.68 -5.93 21.23
CA ARG A 498 -31.56 -5.07 22.04
C ARG A 498 -31.41 -5.35 23.53
N TYR A 499 -31.37 -6.63 23.91
CA TYR A 499 -31.13 -7.03 25.29
C TYR A 499 -29.83 -6.45 25.86
N LEU A 500 -28.73 -6.49 25.09
CA LEU A 500 -27.44 -5.91 25.48
C LEU A 500 -27.47 -4.37 25.46
N GLN A 501 -28.17 -3.77 24.50
CA GLN A 501 -28.37 -2.32 24.42
C GLN A 501 -29.09 -1.78 25.66
N GLU A 502 -30.15 -2.46 26.11
CA GLU A 502 -30.92 -2.10 27.31
C GLU A 502 -30.05 -2.14 28.56
N ARG A 503 -29.05 -3.04 28.61
CA ARG A 503 -28.01 -3.09 29.66
C ARG A 503 -26.96 -1.98 29.56
N GLY A 504 -27.04 -1.15 28.54
CA GLY A 504 -26.22 0.04 28.37
C GLY A 504 -24.98 -0.15 27.48
N PHE A 505 -24.80 -1.34 26.89
CA PHE A 505 -23.70 -1.61 25.97
C PHE A 505 -23.98 -1.06 24.57
N TRP A 506 -22.94 -0.60 23.88
CA TRP A 506 -23.03 -0.35 22.44
C TRP A 506 -22.98 -1.68 21.71
N VAL A 507 -23.81 -1.87 20.68
CA VAL A 507 -23.87 -3.13 19.94
C VAL A 507 -23.82 -2.85 18.44
N TYR A 508 -22.96 -3.55 17.72
CA TYR A 508 -22.91 -3.51 16.26
C TYR A 508 -23.24 -4.88 15.67
N LEU A 509 -24.27 -4.90 14.83
CA LEU A 509 -24.75 -6.08 14.11
C LEU A 509 -24.06 -6.11 12.75
N VAL A 510 -23.10 -7.02 12.59
CA VAL A 510 -22.32 -7.17 11.36
C VAL A 510 -23.19 -7.82 10.28
N ARG A 511 -23.13 -7.28 9.07
CA ARG A 511 -23.55 -7.99 7.86
C ARG A 511 -22.33 -8.68 7.25
N LEU A 512 -22.33 -10.01 7.19
CA LEU A 512 -21.32 -10.74 6.42
C LEU A 512 -21.58 -10.54 4.93
N ARG A 513 -20.55 -10.17 4.16
CA ARG A 513 -20.71 -9.95 2.72
C ARG A 513 -21.35 -11.16 2.01
N GLY A 514 -22.24 -10.90 1.04
CA GLY A 514 -23.08 -11.93 0.39
C GLY A 514 -24.38 -12.24 1.13
N HIS A 515 -24.56 -11.73 2.35
CA HIS A 515 -25.77 -11.92 3.14
C HIS A 515 -26.64 -10.67 3.16
N GLY A 516 -27.95 -10.86 3.35
CA GLY A 516 -28.95 -9.80 3.32
C GLY A 516 -29.34 -9.36 1.91
N THR A 517 -28.91 -10.09 0.88
CA THR A 517 -29.08 -9.77 -0.53
C THR A 517 -29.73 -10.96 -1.25
N SER A 518 -28.95 -11.88 -1.82
CA SER A 518 -29.43 -13.10 -2.47
C SER A 518 -28.46 -14.28 -2.34
N PRO A 519 -28.92 -15.52 -2.58
CA PRO A 519 -28.05 -16.70 -2.65
C PRO A 519 -26.96 -16.57 -3.72
N GLU A 520 -27.22 -15.92 -4.84
CA GLU A 520 -26.32 -15.71 -5.97
C GLU A 520 -25.16 -14.79 -5.58
N ASP A 521 -25.43 -13.78 -4.75
CA ASP A 521 -24.39 -12.95 -4.14
C ASP A 521 -23.48 -13.81 -3.26
N LEU A 522 -24.09 -14.54 -2.31
CA LEU A 522 -23.37 -15.42 -1.38
C LEU A 522 -22.51 -16.47 -2.10
N ALA A 523 -23.00 -17.01 -3.22
CA ALA A 523 -22.31 -18.02 -4.01
C ALA A 523 -20.94 -17.55 -4.53
N ARG A 524 -20.75 -16.23 -4.68
CA ARG A 524 -19.53 -15.59 -5.22
C ARG A 524 -18.54 -15.19 -4.13
N ARG A 525 -18.94 -15.25 -2.85
CA ARG A 525 -18.13 -14.73 -1.74
C ARG A 525 -17.12 -15.73 -1.20
N THR A 526 -16.07 -15.17 -0.61
CA THR A 526 -14.95 -15.91 -0.03
C THR A 526 -14.86 -15.68 1.47
N GLY A 527 -14.21 -16.61 2.18
CA GLY A 527 -13.98 -16.46 3.63
C GLY A 527 -13.22 -15.20 4.02
N ARG A 528 -12.40 -14.67 3.11
CA ARG A 528 -11.68 -13.41 3.33
C ARG A 528 -12.63 -12.21 3.41
N GLU A 529 -13.67 -12.16 2.58
CA GLU A 529 -14.65 -11.07 2.61
C GLU A 529 -15.46 -11.09 3.92
N TRP A 530 -15.77 -12.27 4.46
CA TRP A 530 -16.44 -12.39 5.76
C TRP A 530 -15.56 -11.93 6.91
N VAL A 531 -14.26 -12.23 6.85
CA VAL A 531 -13.28 -11.69 7.80
C VAL A 531 -13.22 -10.17 7.73
N GLU A 532 -13.19 -9.60 6.52
CA GLU A 532 -13.17 -8.14 6.32
C GLU A 532 -14.44 -7.47 6.89
N SER A 533 -15.62 -8.09 6.77
CA SER A 533 -16.86 -7.60 7.41
C SER A 533 -16.76 -7.53 8.94
N VAL A 534 -16.19 -8.57 9.58
CA VAL A 534 -16.04 -8.60 11.04
C VAL A 534 -14.91 -7.68 11.52
N ASP A 535 -13.80 -7.59 10.78
CA ASP A 535 -12.72 -6.65 11.07
C ASP A 535 -13.21 -5.21 11.03
N LEU A 536 -14.09 -4.86 10.09
CA LEU A 536 -14.72 -3.54 10.02
C LEU A 536 -15.56 -3.28 11.27
N GLY A 537 -16.41 -4.24 11.66
CA GLY A 537 -17.23 -4.13 12.86
C GLY A 537 -16.41 -3.96 14.14
N TYR A 538 -15.31 -4.71 14.27
CA TYR A 538 -14.38 -4.54 15.38
C TYR A 538 -13.69 -3.17 15.34
N ALA A 539 -13.15 -2.76 14.19
CA ALA A 539 -12.46 -1.48 14.05
C ALA A 539 -13.40 -0.29 14.38
N LEU A 540 -14.65 -0.34 13.91
CA LEU A 540 -15.70 0.62 14.23
C LEU A 540 -15.94 0.66 15.73
N MET A 541 -16.18 -0.51 16.36
CA MET A 541 -16.48 -0.56 17.78
C MET A 541 -15.30 -0.15 18.65
N SER A 542 -14.06 -0.47 18.26
CA SER A 542 -12.83 -0.07 18.96
C SER A 542 -12.55 1.43 18.87
N ALA A 543 -13.12 2.12 17.88
CA ALA A 543 -13.06 3.57 17.78
C ALA A 543 -14.11 4.23 18.69
N LEU A 544 -15.27 3.59 18.90
CA LEU A 544 -16.35 4.12 19.72
C LEU A 544 -16.24 3.76 21.20
N CYS A 545 -15.71 2.58 21.52
CA CYS A 545 -15.70 2.02 22.87
C CYS A 545 -14.28 1.68 23.34
N ASP A 546 -14.08 1.71 24.66
CA ASP A 546 -12.77 1.44 25.27
C ASP A 546 -12.37 -0.05 25.18
N ARG A 547 -13.37 -0.93 25.18
CA ARG A 547 -13.22 -2.38 25.09
C ARG A 547 -14.26 -2.97 24.15
N VAL A 548 -13.89 -4.05 23.45
CA VAL A 548 -14.76 -4.71 22.49
C VAL A 548 -14.87 -6.20 22.78
N VAL A 549 -16.10 -6.70 22.90
CA VAL A 549 -16.41 -8.13 22.96
C VAL A 549 -16.94 -8.57 21.59
N LEU A 550 -16.49 -9.74 21.14
CA LEU A 550 -17.00 -10.36 19.92
C LEU A 550 -18.01 -11.45 20.28
N GLY A 551 -19.10 -11.54 19.52
CA GLY A 551 -20.15 -12.52 19.73
C GLY A 551 -20.65 -13.05 18.40
N GLY A 552 -20.90 -14.34 18.29
CA GLY A 552 -21.41 -14.90 17.04
C GLY A 552 -22.30 -16.11 17.21
N PHE A 553 -23.22 -16.28 16.27
CA PHE A 553 -24.13 -17.43 16.18
C PHE A 553 -23.73 -18.36 15.04
N SER A 554 -23.70 -19.66 15.31
CA SER A 554 -23.35 -20.72 14.36
C SER A 554 -22.02 -20.42 13.66
N PHE A 555 -22.00 -20.38 12.33
CA PHE A 555 -20.84 -19.97 11.55
C PHE A 555 -20.27 -18.60 11.99
N GLY A 556 -21.12 -17.64 12.37
CA GLY A 556 -20.69 -16.34 12.90
C GLY A 556 -19.88 -16.46 14.19
N GLY A 557 -20.12 -17.49 15.01
CA GLY A 557 -19.29 -17.82 16.17
C GLY A 557 -17.86 -18.19 15.77
N GLY A 558 -17.70 -18.98 14.70
CA GLY A 558 -16.40 -19.29 14.11
C GLY A 558 -15.67 -18.04 13.60
N VAL A 559 -16.37 -17.15 12.89
CA VAL A 559 -15.75 -15.90 12.38
C VAL A 559 -15.37 -14.96 13.53
N ALA A 560 -16.17 -14.88 14.60
CA ALA A 560 -15.85 -14.12 15.81
C ALA A 560 -14.60 -14.68 16.52
N LEU A 561 -14.47 -16.02 16.59
CA LEU A 561 -13.28 -16.70 17.14
C LEU A 561 -12.03 -16.45 16.28
N ASP A 562 -12.13 -16.47 14.95
CA ASP A 562 -11.00 -16.13 14.07
C ASP A 562 -10.49 -14.70 14.32
N CYS A 563 -11.41 -13.75 14.48
CA CYS A 563 -11.07 -12.37 14.81
C CYS A 563 -10.39 -12.26 16.19
N ALA A 564 -10.92 -12.93 17.21
CA ALA A 564 -10.30 -12.99 18.54
C ALA A 564 -8.91 -13.68 18.54
N ALA A 565 -8.68 -14.63 17.63
CA ALA A 565 -7.38 -15.28 17.48
C ALA A 565 -6.31 -14.38 16.83
N ARG A 566 -6.73 -13.36 16.07
CA ARG A 566 -5.84 -12.42 15.36
C ARG A 566 -5.63 -11.11 16.12
N ILE A 567 -6.63 -10.66 16.90
CA ILE A 567 -6.62 -9.35 17.55
C ILE A 567 -6.53 -9.53 19.08
N PRO A 568 -5.34 -9.39 19.69
CA PRO A 568 -5.16 -9.62 21.11
C PRO A 568 -5.87 -8.59 22.01
N GLN A 569 -6.28 -7.43 21.47
CA GLN A 569 -6.99 -6.38 22.20
C GLN A 569 -8.48 -6.69 22.45
N VAL A 570 -9.03 -7.76 21.87
CA VAL A 570 -10.40 -8.22 22.13
C VAL A 570 -10.57 -8.53 23.62
N ALA A 571 -11.63 -8.00 24.23
CA ALA A 571 -11.88 -8.15 25.67
C ALA A 571 -12.35 -9.55 26.07
N GLY A 572 -13.00 -10.25 25.14
CA GLY A 572 -13.52 -11.59 25.27
C GLY A 572 -14.36 -11.96 24.05
N VAL A 573 -14.71 -13.24 23.93
CA VAL A 573 -15.51 -13.74 22.81
C VAL A 573 -16.55 -14.74 23.27
N PHE A 574 -17.75 -14.71 22.69
CA PHE A 574 -18.72 -15.78 22.86
C PHE A 574 -19.19 -16.35 21.53
N ALA A 575 -19.44 -17.66 21.52
CA ALA A 575 -19.89 -18.39 20.35
C ALA A 575 -21.11 -19.25 20.71
N VAL A 576 -22.19 -19.07 19.96
CA VAL A 576 -23.48 -19.72 20.20
C VAL A 576 -23.75 -20.75 19.11
N CYS A 577 -23.90 -22.02 19.48
CA CYS A 577 -23.97 -23.18 18.59
C CYS A 577 -22.89 -23.24 17.50
N PRO A 578 -21.59 -22.99 17.80
CA PRO A 578 -20.56 -22.95 16.76
C PRO A 578 -20.27 -24.36 16.21
N PRO A 579 -20.32 -24.59 14.88
CA PRO A 579 -19.82 -25.83 14.30
C PRO A 579 -18.28 -25.86 14.38
N GLN A 580 -17.66 -27.04 14.46
CA GLN A 580 -16.21 -27.18 14.26
C GLN A 580 -15.89 -27.41 12.78
N ARG A 581 -16.65 -28.26 12.10
CA ARG A 581 -16.56 -28.58 10.68
C ARG A 581 -17.94 -28.64 10.05
N LEU A 582 -17.98 -28.65 8.72
CA LEU A 582 -19.21 -28.88 7.98
C LEU A 582 -19.83 -30.25 8.34
N LEU A 583 -19.01 -31.28 8.57
CA LEU A 583 -19.47 -32.62 8.95
C LEU A 583 -20.24 -32.68 10.29
N ASP A 584 -20.08 -31.67 11.14
CA ASP A 584 -20.82 -31.59 12.40
C ASP A 584 -22.22 -31.03 12.20
N ILE A 585 -22.60 -30.66 10.96
CA ILE A 585 -24.00 -30.33 10.67
C ILE A 585 -24.81 -31.63 10.72
N SER A 586 -25.77 -31.68 11.63
CA SER A 586 -26.42 -32.91 12.08
C SER A 586 -27.32 -33.52 11.00
N SER A 587 -27.27 -34.86 10.90
CA SER A 587 -28.22 -35.69 10.13
C SER A 587 -29.25 -36.37 11.04
N ARG A 588 -29.53 -35.83 12.24
CA ARG A 588 -30.31 -36.53 13.26
C ARG A 588 -31.83 -36.25 13.21
N PHE A 589 -32.34 -35.46 12.27
CA PHE A 589 -33.77 -35.09 12.16
C PHE A 589 -34.33 -35.08 10.73
N ALA A 590 -35.54 -35.63 10.52
CA ALA A 590 -36.11 -35.95 9.20
C ALA A 590 -36.21 -34.80 8.16
N PRO A 591 -36.53 -33.53 8.50
CA PRO A 591 -36.53 -32.43 7.51
C PRO A 591 -35.11 -31.97 7.14
N ALA A 592 -34.22 -31.85 8.14
CA ALA A 592 -32.82 -31.49 7.96
C ALA A 592 -32.03 -32.60 7.27
N VAL A 593 -32.38 -33.87 7.51
CA VAL A 593 -31.81 -35.06 6.85
C VAL A 593 -32.04 -35.04 5.35
N ASN A 594 -33.21 -34.64 4.86
CA ASN A 594 -33.46 -34.59 3.42
C ASN A 594 -32.67 -33.46 2.72
N VAL A 595 -32.44 -32.34 3.41
CA VAL A 595 -31.57 -31.27 2.91
C VAL A 595 -30.11 -31.71 2.99
N TRP A 596 -29.68 -32.25 4.12
CA TRP A 596 -28.32 -32.71 4.37
C TRP A 596 -27.92 -33.87 3.46
N ASN A 597 -28.81 -34.84 3.23
CA ASN A 597 -28.60 -35.91 2.26
C ASN A 597 -28.48 -35.34 0.85
N ARG A 598 -29.32 -34.37 0.44
CA ARG A 598 -29.18 -33.70 -0.87
C ARG A 598 -27.87 -32.90 -0.99
N VAL A 599 -27.43 -32.25 0.09
CA VAL A 599 -26.12 -31.56 0.17
C VAL A 599 -24.98 -32.56 0.10
N MET A 600 -25.03 -33.64 0.88
CA MET A 600 -24.06 -34.73 0.89
C MET A 600 -24.03 -35.49 -0.42
N ASP A 601 -25.16 -35.66 -1.12
CA ASP A 601 -25.24 -36.30 -2.43
C ASP A 601 -24.66 -35.40 -3.51
N ALA A 602 -24.96 -34.09 -3.49
CA ALA A 602 -24.28 -33.10 -4.33
C ALA A 602 -22.77 -33.03 -4.03
N ILE A 603 -22.36 -33.43 -2.83
CA ILE A 603 -20.96 -33.54 -2.40
C ILE A 603 -20.34 -34.92 -2.74
N LYS A 604 -21.05 -36.04 -2.67
CA LYS A 604 -20.49 -37.37 -2.92
C LYS A 604 -20.53 -37.75 -4.40
N TYR A 605 -21.59 -37.37 -5.11
CA TYR A 605 -21.78 -37.62 -6.54
C TYR A 605 -21.36 -36.39 -7.36
N GLN A 606 -20.05 -36.26 -7.55
CA GLN A 606 -19.39 -35.28 -8.42
C GLN A 606 -19.84 -33.82 -8.19
N TRP A 607 -19.00 -33.11 -7.43
CA TRP A 607 -18.93 -31.67 -7.14
C TRP A 607 -19.17 -30.64 -8.27
N ALA A 608 -19.58 -31.06 -9.47
CA ALA A 608 -19.67 -30.27 -10.69
C ALA A 608 -21.10 -30.05 -11.25
N LYS A 609 -22.17 -30.66 -10.72
CA LYS A 609 -23.52 -30.60 -11.37
C LYS A 609 -24.61 -29.78 -10.68
N LYS A 610 -24.52 -29.43 -9.40
CA LYS A 610 -25.53 -28.61 -8.70
C LYS A 610 -24.92 -27.36 -8.08
N GLU A 611 -25.41 -26.19 -8.47
CA GLU A 611 -24.98 -24.90 -7.93
C GLU A 611 -25.66 -24.56 -6.60
N PHE A 612 -26.94 -24.93 -6.45
CA PHE A 612 -27.76 -24.64 -5.27
C PHE A 612 -28.50 -25.88 -4.74
N VAL A 613 -28.78 -25.87 -3.44
CA VAL A 613 -29.64 -26.86 -2.77
C VAL A 613 -30.79 -26.13 -2.08
N GLU A 614 -32.02 -26.60 -2.30
CA GLU A 614 -33.19 -26.06 -1.62
C GLU A 614 -33.29 -26.53 -0.16
N SER A 615 -33.64 -25.61 0.73
CA SER A 615 -33.81 -25.82 2.16
C SER A 615 -35.08 -25.15 2.64
N VAL A 616 -35.73 -25.76 3.65
CA VAL A 616 -36.81 -25.13 4.40
C VAL A 616 -36.18 -24.53 5.67
N PRO A 617 -35.95 -23.21 5.71
CA PRO A 617 -35.29 -22.59 6.85
C PRO A 617 -36.20 -22.54 8.08
N GLU A 618 -35.60 -22.53 9.27
CA GLU A 618 -36.30 -22.31 10.54
C GLU A 618 -37.00 -20.94 10.58
N ARG A 619 -36.40 -19.93 9.93
CA ARG A 619 -36.92 -18.56 9.82
C ARG A 619 -36.95 -18.07 8.37
N PRO A 620 -38.00 -18.42 7.59
CA PRO A 620 -38.13 -18.04 6.18
C PRO A 620 -38.12 -16.53 5.93
N GLU A 621 -38.45 -15.73 6.94
CA GLU A 621 -38.43 -14.27 6.90
C GLU A 621 -37.00 -13.69 6.93
N LEU A 622 -36.01 -14.45 7.42
CA LEU A 622 -34.61 -14.02 7.56
C LEU A 622 -33.64 -14.82 6.69
N ASN A 623 -33.85 -16.13 6.57
CA ASN A 623 -32.89 -17.04 5.97
C ASN A 623 -33.12 -17.25 4.47
N TYR A 624 -32.03 -17.55 3.77
CA TYR A 624 -32.10 -18.01 2.39
C TYR A 624 -32.75 -19.40 2.28
N THR A 625 -33.62 -19.56 1.30
CA THR A 625 -34.25 -20.84 0.94
C THR A 625 -33.36 -21.68 0.04
N ARG A 626 -32.46 -21.05 -0.74
CA ARG A 626 -31.46 -21.71 -1.57
C ARG A 626 -30.07 -21.57 -0.97
N ILE A 627 -29.38 -22.70 -0.86
CA ILE A 627 -28.04 -22.82 -0.29
C ILE A 627 -27.03 -22.98 -1.42
N PRO A 628 -26.11 -22.03 -1.62
CA PRO A 628 -25.05 -22.20 -2.60
C PRO A 628 -24.02 -23.24 -2.12
N VAL A 629 -23.73 -24.24 -2.95
CA VAL A 629 -22.73 -25.28 -2.62
C VAL A 629 -21.34 -24.65 -2.46
N SER A 630 -21.03 -23.61 -3.24
CA SER A 630 -19.78 -22.85 -3.13
C SER A 630 -19.62 -22.17 -1.76
N ALA A 631 -20.70 -21.68 -1.16
CA ALA A 631 -20.70 -21.04 0.15
C ALA A 631 -20.41 -22.05 1.26
N LEU A 632 -20.99 -23.25 1.20
CA LEU A 632 -20.66 -24.35 2.14
C LEU A 632 -19.19 -24.76 2.03
N ARG A 633 -18.63 -24.80 0.81
CA ARG A 633 -17.18 -25.06 0.60
C ARG A 633 -16.30 -23.94 1.14
N ALA A 634 -16.73 -22.69 1.02
CA ALA A 634 -16.01 -21.56 1.59
C ALA A 634 -16.04 -21.60 3.12
N MET A 635 -17.19 -21.96 3.73
CA MET A 635 -17.31 -22.19 5.16
C MET A 635 -16.41 -23.33 5.64
N GLU A 636 -16.45 -24.51 5.02
CA GLU A 636 -15.59 -25.65 5.42
C GLU A 636 -14.10 -25.31 5.34
N ARG A 637 -13.67 -24.64 4.27
CA ARG A 637 -12.28 -24.17 4.14
C ARG A 637 -11.92 -23.17 5.23
N PHE A 638 -12.85 -22.26 5.57
CA PHE A 638 -12.66 -21.28 6.62
C PHE A 638 -12.50 -21.96 7.99
N MET A 639 -13.43 -22.85 8.35
CA MET A 639 -13.43 -23.55 9.63
C MET A 639 -12.18 -24.42 9.81
N ARG A 640 -11.75 -25.13 8.77
CA ARG A 640 -10.48 -25.86 8.76
C ARG A 640 -9.27 -24.96 8.96
N GLY A 641 -9.29 -23.75 8.41
CA GLY A 641 -8.25 -22.74 8.62
C GLY A 641 -8.26 -22.12 10.02
N LEU A 642 -9.41 -22.14 10.71
CA LEU A 642 -9.58 -21.65 12.08
C LEU A 642 -9.05 -22.66 13.12
N GLU A 643 -9.25 -23.96 12.92
CA GLU A 643 -8.82 -25.02 13.84
C GLU A 643 -7.42 -24.82 14.46
N PRO A 644 -6.33 -24.63 13.69
CA PRO A 644 -5.00 -24.45 14.26
C PRO A 644 -4.81 -23.10 14.98
N LYS A 645 -5.72 -22.14 14.80
CA LYS A 645 -5.67 -20.83 15.45
C LYS A 645 -6.42 -20.80 16.79
N LEU A 646 -7.33 -21.74 17.05
CA LEU A 646 -8.12 -21.79 18.29
C LEU A 646 -7.23 -21.85 19.55
N ALA A 647 -6.10 -22.56 19.46
CA ALA A 647 -5.10 -22.66 20.52
C ALA A 647 -4.42 -21.31 20.85
N LYS A 648 -4.49 -20.32 19.95
CA LYS A 648 -3.92 -18.97 20.16
C LYS A 648 -4.87 -18.02 20.90
N ILE A 649 -6.13 -18.40 21.08
CA ILE A 649 -7.13 -17.56 21.75
C ILE A 649 -6.88 -17.57 23.25
N GLY A 650 -6.24 -16.53 23.77
CA GLY A 650 -5.98 -16.36 25.21
C GLY A 650 -7.03 -15.57 25.99
N VAL A 651 -7.93 -14.88 25.29
CA VAL A 651 -8.98 -14.04 25.91
C VAL A 651 -10.09 -14.90 26.53
N PRO A 652 -10.90 -14.40 27.47
CA PRO A 652 -12.01 -15.18 28.02
C PRO A 652 -13.01 -15.61 26.94
N VAL A 653 -13.47 -16.86 27.01
CA VAL A 653 -14.40 -17.44 26.03
C VAL A 653 -15.65 -18.02 26.70
N LEU A 654 -16.81 -17.80 26.10
CA LEU A 654 -18.05 -18.52 26.43
C LEU A 654 -18.58 -19.24 25.20
N VAL A 655 -18.76 -20.56 25.29
CA VAL A 655 -19.48 -21.33 24.28
C VAL A 655 -20.85 -21.70 24.84
N ALA A 656 -21.90 -21.37 24.11
CA ALA A 656 -23.28 -21.73 24.43
C ALA A 656 -23.78 -22.71 23.35
N GLN A 657 -24.45 -23.78 23.74
CA GLN A 657 -24.92 -24.81 22.82
C GLN A 657 -26.34 -25.26 23.19
N ALA A 658 -27.18 -25.46 22.19
CA ALA A 658 -28.48 -26.11 22.38
C ALA A 658 -28.26 -27.62 22.50
N GLU A 659 -28.86 -28.25 23.51
CA GLU A 659 -28.66 -29.67 23.79
C GLU A 659 -29.21 -30.54 22.65
N TRP A 660 -30.34 -30.14 22.07
CA TRP A 660 -31.07 -30.92 21.06
C TRP A 660 -31.10 -30.13 19.75
N ASP A 661 -29.94 -29.60 19.36
CA ASP A 661 -29.76 -28.82 18.14
C ASP A 661 -29.94 -29.70 16.89
N PRO A 662 -30.92 -29.42 16.01
CA PRO A 662 -31.16 -30.22 14.82
C PRO A 662 -30.17 -29.90 13.68
N VAL A 663 -29.41 -28.80 13.77
CA VAL A 663 -28.52 -28.32 12.71
C VAL A 663 -27.06 -28.57 13.06
N VAL A 664 -26.60 -28.32 14.29
CA VAL A 664 -25.19 -28.51 14.67
C VAL A 664 -25.09 -29.54 15.79
N ASP A 665 -24.34 -30.63 15.56
CA ASP A 665 -24.08 -31.64 16.57
C ASP A 665 -23.30 -31.04 17.75
N PRO A 666 -23.84 -31.08 18.99
CA PRO A 666 -23.16 -30.61 20.19
C PRO A 666 -21.76 -31.21 20.42
N GLN A 667 -21.48 -32.41 19.89
CA GLN A 667 -20.13 -33.00 19.98
C GLN A 667 -19.10 -32.18 19.19
N GLY A 668 -19.51 -31.56 18.09
CA GLY A 668 -18.64 -30.68 17.29
C GLY A 668 -18.26 -29.41 18.06
N SER A 669 -19.25 -28.75 18.68
CA SER A 669 -18.98 -27.54 19.47
C SER A 669 -18.18 -27.83 20.74
N GLN A 670 -18.36 -29.01 21.35
CA GLN A 670 -17.52 -29.46 22.47
C GLN A 670 -16.07 -29.69 22.05
N ARG A 671 -15.82 -30.37 20.92
CA ARG A 671 -14.45 -30.52 20.37
C ARG A 671 -13.80 -29.16 20.09
N LEU A 672 -14.54 -28.22 19.50
CA LEU A 672 -14.08 -26.85 19.29
C LEU A 672 -13.71 -26.18 20.62
N PHE A 673 -14.53 -26.33 21.66
CA PHE A 673 -14.28 -25.77 22.99
C PHE A 673 -13.01 -26.32 23.63
N GLU A 674 -12.75 -27.62 23.49
CA GLU A 674 -11.54 -28.28 23.99
C GLU A 674 -10.27 -27.70 23.35
N MET A 675 -10.31 -27.40 22.05
CA MET A 675 -9.19 -26.82 21.29
C MET A 675 -8.87 -25.35 21.63
N LEU A 676 -9.77 -24.64 22.34
CA LEU A 676 -9.53 -23.24 22.73
C LEU A 676 -8.36 -23.13 23.72
N GLY A 677 -7.39 -22.26 23.42
CA GLY A 677 -6.22 -22.02 24.27
C GLY A 677 -6.49 -21.20 25.54
N SER A 678 -7.72 -20.70 25.71
CA SER A 678 -8.06 -19.80 26.81
C SER A 678 -8.11 -20.54 28.14
N ALA A 679 -7.40 -20.02 29.14
CA ALA A 679 -7.50 -20.49 30.53
C ALA A 679 -8.85 -20.11 31.18
N LYS A 680 -9.58 -19.14 30.61
CA LYS A 680 -10.86 -18.65 31.13
C LYS A 680 -11.97 -18.95 30.13
N LYS A 681 -12.32 -20.23 29.99
CA LYS A 681 -13.37 -20.70 29.07
C LYS A 681 -14.53 -21.36 29.82
N LYS A 682 -15.77 -21.04 29.43
CA LYS A 682 -17.02 -21.64 29.96
C LYS A 682 -17.78 -22.30 28.80
N TYR A 683 -18.37 -23.46 29.06
CA TYR A 683 -19.26 -24.17 28.12
C TYR A 683 -20.63 -24.33 28.78
N LEU A 684 -21.69 -23.79 28.16
CA LEU A 684 -23.06 -23.81 28.69
C LEU A 684 -23.98 -24.55 27.73
N MET A 685 -24.73 -25.51 28.25
CA MET A 685 -25.74 -26.26 27.52
C MET A 685 -27.13 -25.76 27.91
N PHE A 686 -27.99 -25.55 26.91
CA PHE A 686 -29.38 -25.13 27.10
C PHE A 686 -30.33 -26.23 26.62
N PRO A 687 -31.36 -26.60 27.40
CA PRO A 687 -32.32 -27.67 27.05
C PRO A 687 -33.34 -27.20 26.01
N LEU A 688 -32.85 -26.79 24.83
CA LEU A 688 -33.63 -26.27 23.71
C LEU A 688 -33.52 -27.21 22.51
N GLN A 689 -34.64 -27.41 21.81
CA GLN A 689 -34.77 -28.34 20.68
C GLN A 689 -34.75 -27.62 19.32
N ARG A 690 -33.98 -26.54 19.20
CA ARG A 690 -33.86 -25.76 17.98
C ARG A 690 -32.46 -25.18 17.84
N HIS A 691 -32.07 -24.84 16.60
CA HIS A 691 -30.78 -24.22 16.35
C HIS A 691 -30.81 -22.73 16.73
N GLY A 692 -31.86 -22.01 16.33
CA GLY A 692 -32.06 -20.58 16.61
C GLY A 692 -32.36 -20.25 18.08
N ILE A 693 -31.43 -20.50 19.01
CA ILE A 693 -31.62 -20.28 20.45
C ILE A 693 -31.51 -18.82 20.90
N LEU A 694 -31.08 -17.92 20.01
CA LEU A 694 -30.99 -16.49 20.30
C LEU A 694 -32.32 -15.74 20.21
N ALA A 695 -33.40 -16.43 19.83
CA ALA A 695 -34.70 -15.81 19.70
C ALA A 695 -35.83 -16.82 19.89
N GLY A 696 -37.04 -16.33 20.18
CA GLY A 696 -38.20 -17.17 20.52
C GLY A 696 -38.18 -17.72 21.96
N SER A 697 -39.09 -18.64 22.28
CA SER A 697 -39.30 -19.13 23.66
C SER A 697 -38.03 -19.70 24.31
N GLY A 698 -37.66 -19.24 25.50
CA GLY A 698 -36.43 -19.66 26.20
C GLY A 698 -35.15 -18.90 25.81
N SER A 699 -35.19 -17.97 24.84
CA SER A 699 -34.01 -17.17 24.47
C SER A 699 -33.51 -16.25 25.59
N HIS A 700 -34.39 -15.83 26.50
CA HIS A 700 -34.07 -14.95 27.63
C HIS A 700 -33.02 -15.54 28.58
N GLU A 701 -33.01 -16.85 28.80
CA GLU A 701 -31.97 -17.53 29.60
C GLU A 701 -30.61 -17.47 28.92
N VAL A 702 -30.59 -17.70 27.60
CA VAL A 702 -29.38 -17.57 26.77
C VAL A 702 -28.88 -16.13 26.80
N HIS A 703 -29.77 -15.15 26.61
CA HIS A 703 -29.44 -13.72 26.70
C HIS A 703 -28.88 -13.36 28.08
N ALA A 704 -29.46 -13.88 29.16
CA ALA A 704 -28.97 -13.67 30.53
C ALA A 704 -27.56 -14.23 30.76
N ALA A 705 -27.27 -15.43 30.27
CA ALA A 705 -25.94 -16.00 30.35
C ALA A 705 -24.90 -15.18 29.57
N LEU A 706 -25.23 -14.79 28.33
CA LEU A 706 -24.36 -13.97 27.49
C LEU A 706 -24.16 -12.56 28.07
N GLY A 707 -25.22 -11.93 28.57
CA GLY A 707 -25.19 -10.63 29.24
C GLY A 707 -24.32 -10.65 30.49
N SER A 708 -24.49 -11.68 31.33
CA SER A 708 -23.66 -11.86 32.54
C SER A 708 -22.18 -12.01 32.19
N PHE A 709 -21.85 -12.76 31.13
CA PHE A 709 -20.48 -12.85 30.64
C PHE A 709 -19.91 -11.49 30.20
N VAL A 710 -20.68 -10.69 29.47
CA VAL A 710 -20.26 -9.34 29.04
C VAL A 710 -20.08 -8.40 30.25
N GLU A 711 -20.97 -8.47 31.24
CA GLU A 711 -20.89 -7.70 32.49
C GLU A 711 -19.68 -8.11 33.34
N GLU A 712 -19.40 -9.41 33.48
CA GLU A 712 -18.19 -9.93 34.14
C GLU A 712 -16.92 -9.36 33.50
N LEU A 713 -16.88 -9.27 32.16
CA LEU A 713 -15.76 -8.68 31.45
C LEU A 713 -15.62 -7.20 31.77
N LEU A 714 -16.71 -6.42 31.78
CA LEU A 714 -16.69 -5.01 32.16
C LEU A 714 -16.16 -4.82 33.60
N ALA A 715 -16.66 -5.59 34.56
CA ALA A 715 -16.28 -5.50 35.97
C ALA A 715 -14.79 -5.80 36.22
N ARG A 716 -14.22 -6.75 35.48
CA ARG A 716 -12.78 -7.09 35.55
C ARG A 716 -11.86 -5.94 35.15
N ALA A 717 -12.29 -5.04 34.26
CA ALA A 717 -11.50 -3.86 33.92
C ALA A 717 -11.50 -2.80 35.01
N VAL A 718 -12.58 -2.72 35.81
CA VAL A 718 -12.69 -1.75 36.90
C VAL A 718 -11.85 -2.17 38.12
N SER A 719 -11.64 -3.47 38.31
CA SER A 719 -10.88 -4.05 39.44
C SER A 719 -9.37 -4.12 39.22
N HIS A 720 -8.89 -4.04 37.97
CA HIS A 720 -7.47 -3.97 37.63
C HIS A 720 -7.20 -2.92 36.53
N PRO A 721 -7.05 -1.63 36.88
CA PRO A 721 -6.44 -0.68 35.96
C PRO A 721 -4.94 -1.02 35.87
N ALA A 722 -4.52 -1.56 34.72
CA ALA A 722 -3.12 -1.79 34.32
C ALA A 722 -2.15 -2.21 35.45
N LEU A 723 -2.17 -3.50 35.83
CA LEU A 723 -1.04 -4.07 36.54
C LEU A 723 0.12 -4.29 35.56
N GLU A 724 1.26 -3.77 35.98
CA GLU A 724 2.60 -3.79 35.37
C GLU A 724 2.92 -5.05 34.57
N ALA A 725 3.56 -4.85 33.41
CA ALA A 725 4.16 -5.91 32.61
C ALA A 725 5.10 -6.78 33.47
N PRO A 726 5.22 -8.09 33.17
CA PRO A 726 6.03 -8.99 33.98
C PRO A 726 7.49 -8.53 34.01
N LYS A 727 8.00 -8.23 35.20
CA LYS A 727 9.42 -8.00 35.42
C LYS A 727 10.19 -9.25 34.97
N LEU A 728 11.02 -9.09 33.94
CA LEU A 728 12.04 -10.08 33.59
C LEU A 728 12.97 -10.30 34.79
N PRO A 729 13.38 -11.54 35.09
CA PRO A 729 14.29 -11.82 36.21
C PRO A 729 15.63 -11.12 35.98
N GLY A 730 16.13 -10.50 37.05
CA GLY A 730 17.21 -9.53 37.04
C GLY A 730 18.55 -10.08 36.54
N ALA A 731 19.25 -9.22 35.79
CA ALA A 731 20.69 -9.32 35.62
C ALA A 731 21.37 -8.81 36.89
N GLU A 732 22.06 -9.71 37.59
CA GLU A 732 22.93 -9.39 38.71
C GLU A 732 24.03 -8.41 38.26
N ALA A 733 24.09 -7.27 38.94
CA ALA A 733 25.19 -6.33 38.81
C ALA A 733 26.43 -6.91 39.49
N THR A 734 27.48 -7.16 38.72
CA THR A 734 28.84 -7.33 39.25
C THR A 734 29.63 -6.06 38.93
N THR A 735 30.04 -5.38 40.00
CA THR A 735 31.10 -4.37 40.00
C THR A 735 31.86 -4.58 41.31
N PRO A 736 33.20 -4.63 41.29
CA PRO A 736 33.98 -4.12 42.40
C PRO A 736 34.02 -2.59 42.38
#